data_AF-A0AAE0QUW1-F1
#
_entry.id   AF-A0AAE0QUW1-F1
#
_cell.length_a   1.000
_cell.length_b   1.000
_cell.length_c   1.000
_cell.angle_alpha   90.00
_cell.angle_beta   90.00
_cell.angle_gamma   90.00
#
_symmetry.space_group_name_H-M   'P 1'
#
loop_
_entity.id
_entity.type
_entity.pdbx_description
1 polymer ?
#
loop_
_entity_poly.entity_id
_entity_poly.type
_entity_poly.pdbx_seq_one_letter_code
_entity_poly.pdbx_strand_id
1 'polypeptide(L)'
;MTAAENVCYTLINVQSDSEPPSEVSLKADLEKGEIKAKTEALKKVIIMILNGEKLPGLLMTIIRFVLPLQDHTIKKLLLVFWEIVPKTTPDGKLLQEMILVCDAYRKDLQHPNEFIRGSTLRFLCKLKEAELLEPLMPAIRACLEHRHSYVRRNAVLAIYTIYRNFEHLIPDAPELIHDFLVNEKDASCKRNAFMMLIHADQDRALDYLSTCIDQVHTFGDILQLVIVELIYKVCHANPSERARFIRCIYNLLQSSSPAVKYEAAGTLVTLSSAPTAIKAAAQCYIDLIIKESDNNVKLIVLDRLIELKEHPTHERVLQDLVMDILRVLTTPDLEVRKKTLQLALDLVSSRNVEELVIVLKKEVIKTNNVTEHEDTDKYRQLLVRTLHSCSVRFPDMAANVIPVLMEFLSDTNEAAAADVLEFVREAIQRFDSLRALIIEKMLEVFHAIKTVKIYRGALWILGEYCSTKDDIQSVMTEVRRSLGEIPIVENEIKKEAGELKVEEEVSAAPVQKLVTEMGTYATQSALSSNRPSKKEEDRPPLRGFLLDGDFYVAASLATTLTKIALRYIAIVADKKKQNSFVAEAMLIMATVLHLGKSSLPKKPITDDDVERLSLCLKVLAESSHESLMSDIFNKECRRSLSHMLTVRLEEEKLSQKKESEKRNVTVQADDPISFMQLTAKNETSSKEDQFQLSLLAAMGNTQRKEASDPLASKLNKVTQLTGFSDPVYAEAYVHVNQYDIVLDVLVVNQTSDTLQNCTLELATLGDLKLVEKPSPLTLAPHDFANIKANVKVASTENGIIFGNIGEETVGMTCRSRVTGTVWFSVTSIDIMDYIQPVVPVLSSGQMWAEGLSGRTQGYGVTPDSPVNVSSAHARLHTMKCLTPEKALSGVCGFMTANLYARSIFGEDALANVSIEKPIHLGPEAPVNGHIRIRAKSQVRNRESTKTRTRSSMTMSLCTKQLLEDLVWR
;
A
#
# COMPACT_ATOMS: atom_id res chain seq x y z
N MET A 1 22.36 39.16 28.27
CA MET A 1 22.50 37.88 27.55
C MET A 1 23.98 37.65 27.30
N THR A 2 24.61 36.81 28.10
CA THR A 2 25.98 36.33 27.87
C THR A 2 26.01 35.61 26.53
N ALA A 3 27.05 35.84 25.74
CA ALA A 3 27.25 35.28 24.41
C ALA A 3 26.94 33.78 24.38
N ALA A 4 25.73 33.44 23.94
CA ALA A 4 25.32 32.08 23.70
C ALA A 4 26.30 31.49 22.68
N GLU A 5 26.94 30.40 23.08
CA GLU A 5 27.74 29.55 22.20
C GLU A 5 26.95 29.31 20.91
N ASN A 6 27.58 29.58 19.76
CA ASN A 6 26.97 29.31 18.46
C ASN A 6 26.48 27.86 18.48
N VAL A 7 25.17 27.67 18.34
CA VAL A 7 24.54 26.35 18.42
C VAL A 7 25.16 25.47 17.33
N CYS A 8 25.94 24.46 17.74
CA CYS A 8 26.53 23.49 16.84
C CYS A 8 25.48 22.42 16.53
N TYR A 9 24.91 22.47 15.32
CA TYR A 9 23.87 21.51 14.90
C TYR A 9 24.45 20.20 14.34
N THR A 10 25.77 20.09 14.16
CA THR A 10 26.41 18.91 13.56
C THR A 10 27.80 18.71 14.14
N LEU A 11 27.97 17.66 14.95
CA LEU A 11 29.27 17.22 15.44
C LEU A 11 29.89 16.26 14.40
N ILE A 12 31.00 16.67 13.80
CA ILE A 12 31.73 15.80 12.87
C ILE A 12 32.63 14.88 13.71
N ASN A 13 32.33 13.58 13.69
CA ASN A 13 33.10 12.57 14.41
C ASN A 13 34.54 12.54 13.87
N VAL A 14 35.50 12.90 14.71
CA VAL A 14 36.93 12.73 14.44
C VAL A 14 37.27 11.29 14.82
N GLN A 15 37.96 10.55 13.94
CA GLN A 15 38.39 9.18 14.23
C GLN A 15 39.18 9.15 15.55
N SER A 16 38.77 8.28 16.47
CA SER A 16 39.25 8.17 17.85
C SER A 16 40.76 7.92 18.01
N ASP A 17 41.45 7.61 16.90
CA ASP A 17 42.88 7.26 16.86
C ASP A 17 43.82 8.45 16.66
N SER A 18 43.30 9.68 16.50
CA SER A 18 44.13 10.89 16.34
C SER A 18 43.94 11.88 17.48
N GLU A 19 45.01 12.22 18.20
CA GLU A 19 45.02 13.32 19.16
C GLU A 19 44.58 14.64 18.47
N PRO A 20 43.75 15.48 19.13
CA PRO A 20 43.37 16.76 18.57
C PRO A 20 44.62 17.62 18.35
N PRO A 21 44.86 18.11 17.12
CA PRO A 21 46.05 18.89 16.82
C PRO A 21 46.03 20.21 17.59
N SER A 22 47.16 20.59 18.22
CA SER A 22 47.26 21.86 18.94
C SER A 22 47.27 23.06 17.99
N GLU A 23 46.75 24.21 18.44
CA GLU A 23 46.76 25.45 17.64
C GLU A 23 48.19 25.84 17.21
N VAL A 24 49.20 25.56 18.05
CA VAL A 24 50.61 25.84 17.76
C VAL A 24 51.16 24.96 16.64
N SER A 25 50.82 23.66 16.61
CA SER A 25 51.26 22.77 15.53
C SER A 25 50.59 23.14 14.21
N LEU A 26 49.29 23.44 14.24
CA LEU A 26 48.55 23.91 13.06
C LEU A 26 49.14 25.22 12.53
N LYS A 27 49.50 26.17 13.40
CA LYS A 27 50.15 27.42 13.00
C LYS A 27 51.50 27.14 12.31
N ALA A 28 52.34 26.28 12.88
CA ALA A 28 53.63 25.91 12.29
C ALA A 28 53.47 25.23 10.92
N ASP A 29 52.50 24.32 10.79
CA ASP A 29 52.20 23.62 9.54
C ASP A 29 51.69 24.57 8.46
N LEU A 30 50.89 25.57 8.81
CA LEU A 30 50.38 26.58 7.87
C LEU A 30 51.45 27.60 7.45
N GLU A 31 52.38 27.95 8.34
CA GLU A 31 53.48 28.86 8.03
C GLU A 31 54.58 28.21 7.19
N LYS A 32 55.10 27.05 7.65
CA LYS A 32 56.32 26.41 7.13
C LYS A 32 56.09 25.12 6.36
N GLY A 33 54.90 24.52 6.43
CA GLY A 33 54.60 23.25 5.78
C GLY A 33 54.55 23.33 4.25
N GLU A 34 54.76 22.20 3.58
CA GLU A 34 54.53 22.06 2.14
C GLU A 34 53.03 22.16 1.78
N ILE A 35 52.70 22.34 0.51
CA ILE A 35 51.30 22.49 0.02
C ILE A 35 50.38 21.39 0.57
N LYS A 36 50.84 20.13 0.62
CA LYS A 36 50.08 19.00 1.18
C LYS A 36 49.83 19.14 2.69
N ALA A 37 50.86 19.51 3.44
CA ALA A 37 50.75 19.75 4.89
C ALA A 37 49.80 20.93 5.19
N LYS A 38 49.91 22.03 4.42
CA LYS A 38 48.99 23.17 4.53
C LYS A 38 47.54 22.80 4.20
N THR A 39 47.33 21.91 3.23
CA THR A 39 46.01 21.41 2.84
C THR A 39 45.37 20.60 3.98
N GLU A 40 46.13 19.67 4.57
CA GLU A 40 45.64 18.86 5.70
C GLU A 40 45.44 19.70 6.97
N ALA A 41 46.34 20.65 7.25
CA ALA A 41 46.18 21.59 8.35
C ALA A 41 44.92 22.45 8.17
N LEU A 42 44.65 22.97 6.96
CA LEU A 42 43.44 23.76 6.70
C LEU A 42 42.15 22.93 6.84
N LYS A 43 42.15 21.66 6.42
CA LYS A 43 41.01 20.75 6.65
C LYS A 43 40.73 20.54 8.14
N LYS A 44 41.79 20.29 8.93
CA LYS A 44 41.68 20.12 10.39
C LYS A 44 41.11 21.37 11.06
N VAL A 45 41.59 22.57 10.66
CA VAL A 45 41.06 23.85 11.14
C VAL A 45 39.57 24.00 10.83
N ILE A 46 39.13 23.68 9.60
CA ILE A 46 37.71 23.75 9.22
C ILE A 46 36.85 22.83 10.11
N ILE A 47 37.30 21.60 10.36
CA ILE A 47 36.59 20.64 11.21
C ILE A 47 36.48 21.14 12.66
N MET A 48 37.56 21.68 13.22
CA MET A 48 37.57 22.21 14.59
C MET A 48 36.62 23.41 14.75
N ILE A 49 36.61 24.33 13.77
CA ILE A 49 35.68 25.47 13.80
C ILE A 49 34.22 25.01 13.66
N LEU A 50 33.93 24.02 12.81
CA LEU A 50 32.58 23.44 12.70
C LEU A 50 32.12 22.78 13.99
N ASN A 51 33.04 22.17 14.75
CA ASN A 51 32.77 21.58 16.06
C ASN A 51 32.60 22.64 17.18
N GLY A 52 32.74 23.93 16.87
CA GLY A 52 32.50 25.04 17.80
C GLY A 52 33.75 25.63 18.45
N GLU A 53 34.95 25.16 18.09
CA GLU A 53 36.20 25.69 18.64
C GLU A 53 36.58 27.03 17.99
N LYS A 54 36.82 28.06 18.82
CA LYS A 54 37.24 29.38 18.35
C LYS A 54 38.77 29.44 18.22
N LEU A 55 39.28 29.56 16.99
CA LEU A 55 40.71 29.66 16.67
C LEU A 55 41.09 31.03 16.06
N PRO A 56 40.97 32.15 16.81
CA PRO A 56 41.20 33.49 16.26
C PRO A 56 42.66 33.74 15.86
N GLY A 57 43.63 33.06 16.50
CA GLY A 57 45.07 33.22 16.22
C GLY A 57 45.53 32.69 14.86
N LEU A 58 44.71 31.86 14.21
CA LEU A 58 45.01 31.27 12.91
C LEU A 58 44.54 32.12 11.72
N LEU A 59 43.59 33.05 11.92
CA LEU A 59 43.01 33.85 10.85
C LEU A 59 44.07 34.63 10.06
N MET A 60 44.91 35.39 10.76
CA MET A 60 45.99 36.18 10.12
C MET A 60 47.08 35.29 9.50
N THR A 61 47.35 34.14 10.11
CA THR A 61 48.30 33.15 9.59
C THR A 61 47.82 32.60 8.23
N ILE A 62 46.52 32.29 8.13
CA ILE A 62 45.90 31.81 6.89
C ILE A 62 45.91 32.91 5.82
N ILE A 63 45.55 34.16 6.17
CA ILE A 63 45.59 35.30 5.23
C ILE A 63 47.01 35.52 4.70
N ARG A 64 48.04 35.43 5.54
CA ARG A 64 49.42 35.73 5.13
C ARG A 64 50.07 34.60 4.34
N PHE A 65 49.87 33.34 4.72
CA PHE A 65 50.68 32.21 4.23
C PHE A 65 49.92 31.20 3.37
N VAL A 66 48.58 31.25 3.36
CA VAL A 66 47.73 30.28 2.64
C VAL A 66 46.93 30.96 1.53
N LEU A 67 46.35 32.15 1.78
CA LEU A 67 45.58 32.92 0.80
C LEU A 67 46.34 33.24 -0.51
N PRO A 68 47.67 33.54 -0.49
CA PRO A 68 48.42 33.83 -1.72
C PRO A 68 48.67 32.61 -2.63
N LEU A 69 48.46 31.39 -2.11
CA LEU A 69 48.74 30.15 -2.83
C LEU A 69 47.75 29.95 -3.98
N GLN A 70 48.26 29.49 -5.13
CA GLN A 70 47.48 29.29 -6.36
C GLN A 70 46.96 27.86 -6.53
N ASP A 71 47.22 26.96 -5.56
CA ASP A 71 46.78 25.57 -5.65
C ASP A 71 45.24 25.47 -5.62
N HIS A 72 44.69 24.68 -6.56
CA HIS A 72 43.24 24.55 -6.73
C HIS A 72 42.54 23.95 -5.50
N THR A 73 43.19 23.03 -4.79
CA THR A 73 42.63 22.36 -3.61
C THR A 73 42.58 23.33 -2.44
N ILE A 74 43.67 24.06 -2.22
CA ILE A 74 43.74 25.09 -1.18
C ILE A 74 42.72 26.20 -1.44
N LYS A 75 42.60 26.68 -2.68
CA LYS A 75 41.60 27.71 -3.04
C LYS A 75 40.17 27.26 -2.73
N LYS A 76 39.80 26.01 -3.02
CA LYS A 76 38.48 25.47 -2.68
C LYS A 76 38.27 25.38 -1.16
N LEU A 77 39.26 24.89 -0.41
CA LEU A 77 39.18 24.82 1.05
C LEU A 77 39.09 26.21 1.69
N LEU A 78 39.79 27.20 1.14
CA LEU A 78 39.70 28.59 1.57
C LEU A 78 38.27 29.12 1.42
N LEU A 79 37.58 28.86 0.29
CA LEU A 79 36.18 29.29 0.13
C LEU A 79 35.25 28.67 1.19
N VAL A 80 35.47 27.40 1.56
CA VAL A 80 34.73 26.75 2.65
C VAL A 80 35.07 27.38 4.01
N PHE A 81 36.34 27.63 4.26
CA PHE A 81 36.80 28.30 5.48
C PHE A 81 36.14 29.67 5.67
N TRP A 82 36.06 30.48 4.60
CA TRP A 82 35.44 31.81 4.63
C TRP A 82 33.92 31.79 4.82
N GLU A 83 33.26 30.67 4.57
CA GLU A 83 31.83 30.50 4.84
C GLU A 83 31.57 30.39 6.35
N ILE A 84 32.49 29.74 7.07
CA ILE A 84 32.32 29.33 8.47
C ILE A 84 32.86 30.39 9.44
N VAL A 85 33.93 31.09 9.07
CA VAL A 85 34.59 32.06 9.95
C VAL A 85 33.69 33.28 10.22
N PRO A 86 33.55 33.75 11.47
CA PRO A 86 32.82 34.97 11.78
C PRO A 86 33.50 36.19 11.13
N LYS A 87 32.69 37.02 10.45
CA LYS A 87 33.17 38.18 9.66
C LYS A 87 33.05 39.49 10.44
N THR A 88 32.22 39.50 11.48
CA THR A 88 31.95 40.66 12.32
C THR A 88 32.54 40.50 13.72
N THR A 89 32.93 41.62 14.32
CA THR A 89 33.21 41.70 15.75
C THR A 89 31.94 41.44 16.58
N PRO A 90 32.07 41.19 17.89
CA PRO A 90 30.92 41.09 18.80
C PRO A 90 30.00 42.32 18.77
N ASP A 91 30.53 43.48 18.36
CA ASP A 91 29.79 44.75 18.21
C ASP A 91 29.08 44.90 16.85
N GLY A 92 29.15 43.89 15.99
CA GLY A 92 28.51 43.87 14.66
C GLY A 92 29.28 44.62 13.56
N LYS A 93 30.49 45.12 13.83
CA LYS A 93 31.34 45.78 12.81
C LYS A 93 32.17 44.76 12.04
N LEU A 94 32.43 45.02 10.76
CA LEU A 94 33.28 44.15 9.94
C LEU A 94 34.72 44.12 10.45
N LEU A 95 35.34 42.94 10.49
CA LEU A 95 36.74 42.75 10.84
C LEU A 95 37.65 43.42 9.79
N GLN A 96 38.69 44.15 10.24
CA GLN A 96 39.61 44.87 9.35
C GLN A 96 40.37 43.91 8.42
N GLU A 97 40.63 42.69 8.88
CA GLU A 97 41.25 41.61 8.12
C GLU A 97 40.44 41.23 6.86
N MET A 98 39.11 41.45 6.88
CA MET A 98 38.23 41.11 5.76
C MET A 98 38.46 42.00 4.54
N ILE A 99 39.10 43.16 4.69
CA ILE A 99 39.49 44.02 3.57
C ILE A 99 40.51 43.30 2.67
N LEU A 100 41.50 42.63 3.28
CA LEU A 100 42.50 41.85 2.54
C LEU A 100 41.86 40.65 1.83
N VAL A 101 40.86 40.05 2.46
CA VAL A 101 40.11 38.94 1.90
C VAL A 101 39.25 39.42 0.71
N CYS A 102 38.66 40.62 0.80
CA CYS A 102 37.90 41.24 -0.29
C CYS A 102 38.77 41.49 -1.53
N ASP A 103 40.00 42.01 -1.36
CA ASP A 103 40.95 42.15 -2.47
C ASP A 103 41.31 40.80 -3.11
N ALA A 104 41.45 39.75 -2.30
CA ALA A 104 41.67 38.40 -2.81
C ALA A 104 40.48 37.86 -3.61
N TYR A 105 39.23 38.08 -3.16
CA TYR A 105 38.04 37.72 -3.92
C TYR A 105 37.98 38.45 -5.26
N ARG A 106 38.30 39.75 -5.27
CA ARG A 106 38.36 40.55 -6.51
C ARG A 106 39.38 39.96 -7.50
N LYS A 107 40.56 39.58 -7.03
CA LYS A 107 41.59 38.91 -7.86
C LYS A 107 41.12 37.55 -8.36
N ASP A 108 40.45 36.77 -7.51
CA ASP A 108 39.92 35.45 -7.89
C ASP A 108 38.78 35.56 -8.93
N LEU A 109 37.94 36.59 -8.86
CA LEU A 109 36.94 36.91 -9.89
C LEU A 109 37.56 37.35 -11.22
N GLN A 110 38.78 37.88 -11.21
CA GLN A 110 39.55 38.29 -12.38
C GLN A 110 40.59 37.24 -12.83
N HIS A 111 40.62 36.08 -12.18
CA HIS A 111 41.61 35.04 -12.42
C HIS A 111 41.44 34.41 -13.82
N PRO A 112 42.50 34.04 -14.56
CA PRO A 112 42.35 33.43 -15.90
C PRO A 112 41.56 32.12 -15.91
N ASN A 113 41.67 31.32 -14.83
CA ASN A 113 40.93 30.06 -14.66
C ASN A 113 39.43 30.28 -14.36
N GLU A 114 38.57 29.76 -15.24
CA GLU A 114 37.11 29.81 -15.16
C GLU A 114 36.52 29.06 -13.96
N PHE A 115 37.16 28.00 -13.48
CA PHE A 115 36.68 27.21 -12.35
C PHE A 115 36.85 27.94 -11.02
N ILE A 116 37.92 28.74 -10.90
CA ILE A 116 38.17 29.60 -9.74
C ILE A 116 37.12 30.71 -9.73
N ARG A 117 36.94 31.44 -10.85
CA ARG A 117 35.89 32.47 -10.98
C ARG A 117 34.50 31.93 -10.62
N GLY A 118 34.10 30.81 -11.22
CA GLY A 118 32.77 30.24 -10.98
C GLY A 118 32.58 29.68 -9.56
N SER A 119 33.63 29.19 -8.90
CA SER A 119 33.55 28.76 -7.50
C SER A 119 33.47 29.96 -6.55
N THR A 120 34.22 31.03 -6.82
CA THR A 120 34.12 32.29 -6.09
C THR A 120 32.73 32.91 -6.26
N LEU A 121 32.18 32.98 -7.48
CA LEU A 121 30.82 33.49 -7.71
C LEU A 121 29.75 32.72 -6.92
N ARG A 122 29.85 31.38 -6.84
CA ARG A 122 28.95 30.56 -6.02
C ARG A 122 29.13 30.81 -4.51
N PHE A 123 30.36 31.06 -4.07
CA PHE A 123 30.64 31.42 -2.69
C PHE A 123 30.03 32.79 -2.34
N LEU A 124 30.09 33.78 -3.24
CA LEU A 124 29.50 35.10 -3.02
C LEU A 124 27.98 35.05 -2.78
N CYS A 125 27.27 34.08 -3.36
CA CYS A 125 25.84 33.87 -3.10
C CYS A 125 25.53 33.58 -1.61
N LYS A 126 26.53 33.14 -0.83
CA LYS A 126 26.36 32.77 0.59
C LYS A 126 26.74 33.88 1.56
N LEU A 127 27.34 34.98 1.07
CA LEU A 127 27.73 36.10 1.92
C LEU A 127 26.50 36.91 2.33
N LYS A 128 26.49 37.34 3.59
CA LYS A 128 25.40 38.12 4.19
C LYS A 128 25.81 39.56 4.51
N GLU A 129 27.06 39.91 4.28
CA GLU A 129 27.63 41.21 4.61
C GLU A 129 27.67 42.10 3.36
N ALA A 130 26.83 43.14 3.32
CA ALA A 130 26.74 44.07 2.18
C ALA A 130 28.05 44.84 1.93
N GLU A 131 28.75 45.26 2.99
CA GLU A 131 30.02 45.99 2.92
C GLU A 131 31.14 45.21 2.20
N LEU A 132 31.08 43.88 2.20
CA LEU A 132 32.04 43.04 1.47
C LEU A 132 31.68 42.85 0.01
N LEU A 133 30.39 42.92 -0.33
CA LEU A 133 29.89 42.70 -1.68
C LEU A 133 30.01 43.95 -2.55
N GLU A 134 29.80 45.14 -1.98
CA GLU A 134 29.83 46.42 -2.68
C GLU A 134 31.12 46.62 -3.53
N PRO A 135 32.35 46.39 -3.01
CA PRO A 135 33.57 46.57 -3.79
C PRO A 135 33.77 45.53 -4.90
N LEU A 136 33.06 44.39 -4.82
CA LEU A 136 33.17 43.28 -5.76
C LEU A 136 32.22 43.42 -6.95
N MET A 137 31.20 44.27 -6.85
CA MET A 137 30.15 44.43 -7.86
C MET A 137 30.70 44.67 -9.28
N PRO A 138 31.70 45.54 -9.52
CA PRO A 138 32.25 45.73 -10.86
C PRO A 138 32.88 44.46 -11.45
N ALA A 139 33.55 43.66 -10.61
CA ALA A 139 34.17 42.41 -11.04
C ALA A 139 33.15 41.31 -11.34
N ILE A 140 32.04 41.27 -10.57
CA ILE A 140 30.91 40.37 -10.82
C ILE A 140 30.23 40.72 -12.14
N ARG A 141 29.97 42.01 -12.41
CA ARG A 141 29.37 42.47 -13.67
C ARG A 141 30.24 42.09 -14.88
N ALA A 142 31.56 42.30 -14.79
CA ALA A 142 32.49 41.92 -15.84
C ALA A 142 32.49 40.40 -16.14
N CYS A 143 32.06 39.56 -15.18
CA CYS A 143 31.95 38.12 -15.40
C CYS A 143 30.76 37.71 -16.29
N LEU A 144 29.79 38.61 -16.55
CA LEU A 144 28.70 38.38 -17.51
C LEU A 144 29.19 38.36 -18.97
N GLU A 145 30.29 39.04 -19.28
CA GLU A 145 30.85 39.10 -20.64
C GLU A 145 31.95 38.05 -20.88
N HIS A 146 32.17 37.16 -19.90
CA HIS A 146 33.25 36.18 -19.97
C HIS A 146 33.04 35.15 -21.10
N ARG A 147 34.12 34.73 -21.78
CA ARG A 147 34.05 33.78 -22.92
C ARG A 147 33.35 32.46 -22.59
N HIS A 148 33.56 31.93 -21.38
CA HIS A 148 33.02 30.64 -20.95
C HIS A 148 31.63 30.78 -20.28
N SER A 149 30.63 30.02 -20.78
CA SER A 149 29.25 30.03 -20.27
C SER A 149 29.14 29.61 -18.80
N TYR A 150 30.03 28.72 -18.32
CA TYR A 150 30.09 28.34 -16.90
C TYR A 150 30.24 29.56 -15.97
N VAL A 151 31.07 30.54 -16.33
CA VAL A 151 31.28 31.75 -15.52
C VAL A 151 30.04 32.65 -15.60
N ARG A 152 29.53 32.90 -16.81
CA ARG A 152 28.35 33.74 -17.03
C ARG A 152 27.12 33.22 -16.29
N ARG A 153 26.86 31.91 -16.35
CA ARG A 153 25.78 31.25 -15.62
C ARG A 153 25.85 31.46 -14.11
N ASN A 154 27.04 31.33 -13.53
CA ASN A 154 27.26 31.55 -12.09
C ASN A 154 27.21 33.05 -11.74
N ALA A 155 27.60 33.93 -12.66
CA ALA A 155 27.51 35.37 -12.48
C ALA A 155 26.05 35.84 -12.42
N VAL A 156 25.18 35.33 -13.30
CA VAL A 156 23.73 35.57 -13.23
C VAL A 156 23.14 35.09 -11.90
N LEU A 157 23.53 33.90 -11.42
CA LEU A 157 23.07 33.38 -10.13
C LEU A 157 23.54 34.25 -8.95
N ALA A 158 24.79 34.73 -8.99
CA ALA A 158 25.34 35.62 -7.98
C ALA A 158 24.59 36.96 -7.97
N ILE A 159 24.38 37.57 -9.13
CA ILE A 159 23.61 38.81 -9.27
C ILE A 159 22.18 38.62 -8.75
N TYR A 160 21.51 37.53 -9.11
CA TYR A 160 20.16 37.22 -8.62
C TYR A 160 20.11 37.13 -7.09
N THR A 161 21.06 36.42 -6.49
CA THR A 161 21.11 36.24 -5.03
C THR A 161 21.42 37.54 -4.31
N ILE A 162 22.36 38.33 -4.84
CA ILE A 162 22.74 39.63 -4.29
C ILE A 162 21.58 40.61 -4.39
N TYR A 163 20.90 40.70 -5.54
CA TYR A 163 19.74 41.57 -5.74
C TYR A 163 18.61 41.23 -4.76
N ARG A 164 18.30 39.94 -4.59
CA ARG A 164 17.24 39.49 -3.67
C ARG A 164 17.54 39.82 -2.21
N ASN A 165 18.79 39.75 -1.77
CA ASN A 165 19.18 40.05 -0.39
C ASN A 165 19.46 41.54 -0.16
N PHE A 166 19.98 42.24 -1.17
CA PHE A 166 20.50 43.61 -1.11
C PHE A 166 20.18 44.37 -2.40
N GLU A 167 18.90 44.73 -2.58
CA GLU A 167 18.42 45.42 -3.78
C GLU A 167 19.18 46.73 -4.08
N HIS A 168 19.53 47.49 -3.05
CA HIS A 168 20.23 48.77 -3.16
C HIS A 168 21.66 48.67 -3.74
N LEU A 169 22.31 47.50 -3.69
CA LEU A 169 23.66 47.32 -4.25
C LEU A 169 23.66 47.27 -5.78
N ILE A 170 22.55 46.85 -6.40
CA ILE A 170 22.43 46.71 -7.85
C ILE A 170 20.98 46.97 -8.32
N PRO A 171 20.49 48.22 -8.22
CA PRO A 171 19.11 48.54 -8.59
C PRO A 171 18.81 48.32 -10.09
N ASP A 172 19.83 48.37 -10.94
CA ASP A 172 19.77 48.15 -12.38
C ASP A 172 19.86 46.66 -12.79
N ALA A 173 19.84 45.71 -11.83
CA ALA A 173 20.01 44.28 -12.12
C ALA A 173 18.97 43.71 -13.10
N PRO A 174 17.67 44.02 -13.00
CA PRO A 174 16.67 43.47 -13.92
C PRO A 174 16.89 43.92 -15.38
N GLU A 175 17.29 45.17 -15.59
CA GLU A 175 17.60 45.71 -16.91
C GLU A 175 18.85 45.07 -17.52
N LEU A 176 19.93 45.00 -16.73
CA LEU A 176 21.19 44.37 -17.13
C LEU A 176 20.98 42.90 -17.57
N ILE A 177 20.16 42.16 -16.83
CA ILE A 177 19.91 40.73 -17.09
C ILE A 177 18.95 40.52 -18.26
N HIS A 178 18.01 41.44 -18.49
CA HIS A 178 17.19 41.43 -19.71
C HIS A 178 18.06 41.59 -20.97
N ASP A 179 18.97 42.58 -20.98
CA ASP A 179 19.87 42.81 -22.12
C ASP A 179 20.84 41.64 -22.32
N PHE A 180 21.30 41.03 -21.23
CA PHE A 180 22.08 39.80 -21.27
C PHE A 180 21.28 38.63 -21.88
N LEU A 181 20.02 38.44 -21.49
CA LEU A 181 19.16 37.36 -21.95
C LEU A 181 18.90 37.40 -23.47
N VAL A 182 18.70 38.61 -24.02
CA VAL A 182 18.47 38.83 -25.46
C VAL A 182 19.70 38.45 -26.28
N ASN A 183 20.90 38.75 -25.80
CA ASN A 183 22.16 38.56 -26.52
C ASN A 183 22.78 37.16 -26.35
N GLU A 184 22.47 36.47 -25.25
CA GLU A 184 23.06 35.18 -24.91
C GLU A 184 22.60 34.05 -25.88
N LYS A 185 23.42 33.02 -26.05
CA LYS A 185 23.11 31.84 -26.89
C LYS A 185 23.03 30.55 -26.08
N ASP A 186 23.75 30.47 -24.96
CA ASP A 186 23.79 29.28 -24.11
C ASP A 186 22.48 29.06 -23.34
N ALA A 187 21.89 27.85 -23.44
CA ALA A 187 20.60 27.54 -22.84
C ALA A 187 20.62 27.60 -21.30
N SER A 188 21.73 27.24 -20.65
CA SER A 188 21.85 27.23 -19.19
C SER A 188 21.93 28.66 -18.63
N CYS A 189 22.65 29.53 -19.32
CA CYS A 189 22.71 30.96 -19.00
C CYS A 189 21.35 31.64 -19.19
N LYS A 190 20.68 31.38 -20.33
CA LYS A 190 19.31 31.88 -20.59
C LYS A 190 18.33 31.46 -19.51
N ARG A 191 18.36 30.19 -19.10
CA ARG A 191 17.49 29.66 -18.04
C ARG A 191 17.67 30.43 -16.73
N ASN A 192 18.91 30.66 -16.30
CA ASN A 192 19.15 31.39 -15.05
C ASN A 192 18.75 32.86 -15.15
N ALA A 193 19.02 33.51 -16.29
CA ALA A 193 18.65 34.90 -16.53
C ALA A 193 17.12 35.06 -16.55
N PHE A 194 16.44 34.17 -17.26
CA PHE A 194 14.98 34.14 -17.30
C PHE A 194 14.38 33.84 -15.92
N MET A 195 14.91 32.87 -15.18
CA MET A 195 14.47 32.58 -13.80
C MET A 195 14.61 33.78 -12.87
N MET A 196 15.71 34.54 -12.99
CA MET A 196 15.87 35.78 -12.22
C MET A 196 14.79 36.81 -12.58
N LEU A 197 14.53 37.04 -13.87
CA LEU A 197 13.50 38.00 -14.31
C LEU A 197 12.11 37.59 -13.79
N ILE A 198 11.74 36.31 -13.82
CA ILE A 198 10.45 35.83 -13.27
C ILE A 198 10.23 36.25 -11.80
N HIS A 199 11.30 36.29 -11.01
CA HIS A 199 11.22 36.63 -9.58
C HIS A 199 11.45 38.12 -9.29
N ALA A 200 12.24 38.80 -10.11
CA ALA A 200 12.61 40.21 -9.90
C ALA A 200 11.66 41.18 -10.63
N ASP A 201 11.34 40.91 -11.90
CA ASP A 201 10.54 41.77 -12.78
C ASP A 201 9.80 40.91 -13.82
N GLN A 202 8.55 40.56 -13.51
CA GLN A 202 7.73 39.67 -14.33
C GLN A 202 7.35 40.29 -15.68
N ASP A 203 7.18 41.61 -15.74
CA ASP A 203 6.76 42.31 -16.96
C ASP A 203 7.84 42.19 -18.04
N ARG A 204 9.11 42.38 -17.67
CA ARG A 204 10.24 42.19 -18.60
C ARG A 204 10.39 40.73 -19.06
N ALA A 205 10.09 39.77 -18.19
CA ALA A 205 10.10 38.35 -18.58
C ALA A 205 8.99 38.05 -19.62
N LEU A 206 7.82 38.68 -19.47
CA LEU A 206 6.70 38.58 -20.41
C LEU A 206 6.99 39.27 -21.75
N ASP A 207 7.68 40.40 -21.75
CA ASP A 207 8.11 41.08 -22.99
C ASP A 207 9.08 40.22 -23.79
N TYR A 208 10.07 39.61 -23.12
CA TYR A 208 10.98 38.68 -23.76
C TYR A 208 10.24 37.45 -24.32
N LEU A 209 9.38 36.82 -23.51
CA LEU A 209 8.60 35.65 -23.94
C LEU A 209 7.65 36.00 -25.10
N SER A 210 7.05 37.19 -25.07
CA SER A 210 6.17 37.71 -26.12
C SER A 210 6.87 37.78 -27.48
N THR A 211 8.14 38.16 -27.48
CA THR A 211 8.95 38.29 -28.69
C THR A 211 9.34 36.94 -29.28
N CYS A 212 9.47 35.89 -28.45
CA CYS A 212 9.95 34.57 -28.86
C CYS A 212 8.93 33.42 -28.73
N ILE A 213 7.65 33.73 -28.48
CA ILE A 213 6.60 32.73 -28.16
C ILE A 213 6.45 31.61 -29.20
N ASP A 214 6.62 31.92 -30.49
CA ASP A 214 6.47 30.93 -31.56
C ASP A 214 7.71 30.01 -31.68
N GLN A 215 8.86 30.43 -31.15
CA GLN A 215 10.13 29.69 -31.21
C GLN A 215 10.36 28.80 -29.98
N VAL A 216 9.50 28.86 -28.96
CA VAL A 216 9.69 28.16 -27.67
C VAL A 216 9.93 26.66 -27.83
N HIS A 217 9.32 26.02 -28.83
CA HIS A 217 9.51 24.60 -29.15
C HIS A 217 10.95 24.23 -29.55
N THR A 218 11.75 25.20 -30.02
CA THR A 218 13.16 25.01 -30.41
C THR A 218 14.13 25.16 -29.24
N PHE A 219 13.69 25.71 -28.12
CA PHE A 219 14.54 25.94 -26.97
C PHE A 219 14.90 24.64 -26.25
N GLY A 220 16.02 24.67 -25.51
CA GLY A 220 16.40 23.56 -24.65
C GLY A 220 15.32 23.26 -23.60
N ASP A 221 15.19 21.98 -23.26
CA ASP A 221 14.25 21.45 -22.28
C ASP A 221 14.25 22.19 -20.93
N ILE A 222 15.44 22.53 -20.40
CA ILE A 222 15.59 23.24 -19.12
C ILE A 222 14.93 24.63 -19.18
N LEU A 223 14.98 25.32 -20.33
CA LEU A 223 14.34 26.62 -20.51
C LEU A 223 12.83 26.45 -20.73
N GLN A 224 12.41 25.44 -21.49
CA GLN A 224 10.99 25.14 -21.71
C GLN A 224 10.26 24.89 -20.39
N LEU A 225 10.85 24.13 -19.46
CA LEU A 225 10.26 23.87 -18.13
C LEU A 225 10.03 25.15 -17.33
N VAL A 226 11.01 26.06 -17.32
CA VAL A 226 10.88 27.35 -16.61
C VAL A 226 9.83 28.24 -17.28
N ILE A 227 9.70 28.18 -18.61
CA ILE A 227 8.63 28.88 -19.34
C ILE A 227 7.25 28.32 -18.96
N VAL A 228 7.10 27.00 -18.84
CA VAL A 228 5.83 26.39 -18.38
C VAL A 228 5.48 26.87 -16.97
N GLU A 229 6.47 26.92 -16.05
CA GLU A 229 6.27 27.43 -14.69
C GLU A 229 5.83 28.91 -14.69
N LEU A 230 6.43 29.75 -15.55
CA LEU A 230 6.01 31.15 -15.69
C LEU A 230 4.58 31.24 -16.21
N ILE A 231 4.26 30.51 -17.28
CA ILE A 231 2.93 30.51 -17.89
C ILE A 231 1.88 30.13 -16.83
N TYR A 232 2.17 29.12 -16.01
CA TYR A 232 1.30 28.72 -14.90
C TYR A 232 1.05 29.89 -13.93
N LYS A 233 2.11 30.55 -13.45
CA LYS A 233 2.00 31.67 -12.48
C LYS A 233 1.27 32.87 -13.07
N VAL A 234 1.62 33.27 -14.29
CA VAL A 234 1.05 34.46 -14.96
C VAL A 234 -0.41 34.24 -15.30
N CYS A 235 -0.79 33.07 -15.82
CA CYS A 235 -2.19 32.78 -16.13
C CYS A 235 -3.08 32.67 -14.87
N HIS A 236 -2.47 32.42 -13.72
CA HIS A 236 -3.16 32.46 -12.43
C HIS A 236 -3.37 33.90 -11.97
N ALA A 237 -2.33 34.74 -12.05
CA ALA A 237 -2.42 36.15 -11.67
C ALA A 237 -3.29 36.99 -12.62
N ASN A 238 -3.14 36.78 -13.94
CA ASN A 238 -3.78 37.56 -15.01
C ASN A 238 -4.53 36.64 -16.00
N PRO A 239 -5.85 36.42 -15.80
CA PRO A 239 -6.64 35.54 -16.66
C PRO A 239 -6.78 35.98 -18.13
N SER A 240 -6.55 37.26 -18.45
CA SER A 240 -6.67 37.81 -19.81
C SER A 240 -5.66 37.22 -20.80
N GLU A 241 -4.45 36.88 -20.34
CA GLU A 241 -3.37 36.36 -21.19
C GLU A 241 -3.49 34.84 -21.44
N ARG A 242 -4.46 34.15 -20.82
CA ARG A 242 -4.63 32.69 -20.91
C ARG A 242 -4.72 32.20 -22.35
N ALA A 243 -5.51 32.87 -23.18
CA ALA A 243 -5.74 32.46 -24.57
C ALA A 243 -4.43 32.45 -25.39
N ARG A 244 -3.54 33.40 -25.12
CA ARG A 244 -2.24 33.52 -25.81
C ARG A 244 -1.31 32.39 -25.43
N PHE A 245 -1.23 32.05 -24.14
CA PHE A 245 -0.32 31.02 -23.65
C PHE A 245 -0.82 29.59 -23.88
N ILE A 246 -2.14 29.36 -23.96
CA ILE A 246 -2.69 28.05 -24.32
C ILE A 246 -2.13 27.58 -25.68
N ARG A 247 -2.01 28.48 -26.67
CA ARG A 247 -1.39 28.15 -27.97
C ARG A 247 0.07 27.69 -27.81
N CYS A 248 0.83 28.36 -26.95
CA CYS A 248 2.22 27.99 -26.64
C CYS A 248 2.29 26.61 -25.98
N ILE A 249 1.39 26.31 -25.04
CA ILE A 249 1.34 25.01 -24.36
C ILE A 249 1.02 23.88 -25.35
N TYR A 250 0.08 24.09 -26.29
CA TYR A 250 -0.19 23.09 -27.34
C TYR A 250 1.06 22.75 -28.17
N ASN A 251 1.90 23.74 -28.49
CA ASN A 251 3.18 23.49 -29.16
C ASN A 251 4.15 22.71 -28.26
N LEU A 252 4.16 22.97 -26.96
CA LEU A 252 5.00 22.27 -25.98
C LEU A 252 4.59 20.80 -25.74
N LEU A 253 3.32 20.45 -25.92
CA LEU A 253 2.88 19.04 -25.89
C LEU A 253 3.57 18.18 -26.97
N GLN A 254 4.06 18.81 -28.04
CA GLN A 254 4.79 18.14 -29.12
C GLN A 254 6.32 18.15 -28.93
N SER A 255 6.83 18.65 -27.78
CA SER A 255 8.27 18.71 -27.49
C SER A 255 8.94 17.33 -27.57
N SER A 256 10.25 17.26 -27.75
CA SER A 256 10.99 15.98 -27.70
C SER A 256 11.16 15.46 -26.27
N SER A 257 11.15 16.34 -25.27
CA SER A 257 11.41 15.99 -23.88
C SER A 257 10.16 15.46 -23.16
N PRO A 258 10.22 14.26 -22.56
CA PRO A 258 9.14 13.69 -21.76
C PRO A 258 8.71 14.57 -20.58
N ALA A 259 9.68 15.18 -19.88
CA ALA A 259 9.41 16.05 -18.73
C ALA A 259 8.62 17.30 -19.12
N VAL A 260 8.96 17.91 -20.27
CA VAL A 260 8.25 19.08 -20.79
C VAL A 260 6.82 18.72 -21.17
N LYS A 261 6.59 17.55 -21.80
CA LYS A 261 5.24 17.07 -22.13
C LYS A 261 4.38 16.88 -20.90
N TYR A 262 4.93 16.25 -19.87
CA TYR A 262 4.23 15.96 -18.62
C TYR A 262 3.78 17.25 -17.93
N GLU A 263 4.68 18.22 -17.76
CA GLU A 263 4.39 19.52 -17.13
C GLU A 263 3.47 20.39 -17.99
N ALA A 264 3.66 20.39 -19.31
CA ALA A 264 2.80 21.12 -20.24
C ALA A 264 1.35 20.57 -20.22
N ALA A 265 1.17 19.26 -20.16
CA ALA A 265 -0.14 18.64 -20.04
C ALA A 265 -0.82 18.98 -18.70
N GLY A 266 -0.07 18.96 -17.59
CA GLY A 266 -0.61 19.30 -16.26
C GLY A 266 -1.01 20.77 -16.16
N THR A 267 -0.19 21.64 -16.75
CA THR A 267 -0.49 23.07 -16.87
C THR A 267 -1.73 23.28 -17.76
N LEU A 268 -1.85 22.58 -18.89
CA LEU A 268 -3.00 22.71 -19.79
C LEU A 268 -4.33 22.38 -19.11
N VAL A 269 -4.38 21.27 -18.36
CA VAL A 269 -5.57 20.87 -17.59
C VAL A 269 -5.93 21.93 -16.55
N THR A 270 -4.94 22.55 -15.93
CA THR A 270 -5.20 23.57 -14.90
C THR A 270 -5.69 24.89 -15.51
N LEU A 271 -5.22 25.24 -16.70
CA LEU A 271 -5.56 26.50 -17.37
C LEU A 271 -6.86 26.44 -18.17
N SER A 272 -7.28 25.26 -18.64
CA SER A 272 -8.45 25.10 -19.49
C SER A 272 -9.25 23.85 -19.13
N SER A 273 -10.53 24.04 -18.83
CA SER A 273 -11.52 22.97 -18.67
C SER A 273 -12.23 22.60 -19.98
N ALA A 274 -11.79 23.15 -21.12
CA ALA A 274 -12.38 22.84 -22.42
C ALA A 274 -12.15 21.35 -22.77
N PRO A 275 -13.17 20.62 -23.26
CA PRO A 275 -13.03 19.20 -23.58
C PRO A 275 -11.90 18.89 -24.57
N THR A 276 -11.62 19.80 -25.50
CA THR A 276 -10.52 19.67 -26.47
C THR A 276 -9.14 19.73 -25.80
N ALA A 277 -8.97 20.61 -24.81
CA ALA A 277 -7.72 20.75 -24.06
C ALA A 277 -7.48 19.53 -23.16
N ILE A 278 -8.51 19.08 -22.46
CA ILE A 278 -8.45 17.88 -21.62
C ILE A 278 -8.16 16.64 -22.46
N LYS A 279 -8.80 16.51 -23.64
CA LYS A 279 -8.52 15.40 -24.57
C LYS A 279 -7.07 15.41 -25.03
N ALA A 280 -6.53 16.57 -25.41
CA ALA A 280 -5.14 16.69 -25.83
C ALA A 280 -4.14 16.36 -24.71
N ALA A 281 -4.39 16.83 -23.48
CA ALA A 281 -3.58 16.52 -22.31
C ALA A 281 -3.62 15.02 -21.98
N ALA A 282 -4.80 14.41 -21.95
CA ALA A 282 -4.97 12.98 -21.70
C ALA A 282 -4.29 12.13 -22.79
N GLN A 283 -4.43 12.49 -24.07
CA GLN A 283 -3.72 11.82 -25.17
C GLN A 283 -2.21 11.91 -24.97
N CYS A 284 -1.69 13.06 -24.56
CA CYS A 284 -0.27 13.27 -24.28
C CYS A 284 0.22 12.38 -23.13
N TYR A 285 -0.56 12.23 -22.06
CA TYR A 285 -0.25 11.31 -20.96
C TYR A 285 -0.26 9.84 -21.39
N ILE A 286 -1.24 9.42 -22.19
CA ILE A 286 -1.29 8.05 -22.73
C ILE A 286 -0.07 7.77 -23.62
N ASP A 287 0.27 8.70 -24.52
CA ASP A 287 1.45 8.62 -25.37
C ASP A 287 2.75 8.50 -24.56
N LEU A 288 2.85 9.24 -23.45
CA LEU A 288 3.98 9.20 -22.53
C LEU A 288 4.10 7.82 -21.88
N ILE A 289 2.99 7.25 -21.39
CA ILE A 289 2.98 5.92 -20.77
C ILE A 289 3.40 4.82 -21.76
N ILE A 290 2.99 4.94 -23.03
CA ILE A 290 3.32 3.95 -24.07
C ILE A 290 4.81 4.05 -24.48
N LYS A 291 5.35 5.26 -24.62
CA LYS A 291 6.71 5.49 -25.15
C LYS A 291 7.80 5.35 -24.09
N GLU A 292 7.53 5.72 -22.84
CA GLU A 292 8.52 5.63 -21.78
C GLU A 292 8.85 4.18 -21.40
N SER A 293 10.11 3.93 -21.05
CA SER A 293 10.56 2.60 -20.61
C SER A 293 10.47 2.40 -19.10
N ASP A 294 10.57 3.47 -18.31
CA ASP A 294 10.58 3.39 -16.84
C ASP A 294 9.16 3.18 -16.28
N ASN A 295 8.97 2.07 -15.56
CA ASN A 295 7.70 1.71 -14.95
C ASN A 295 7.26 2.73 -13.87
N ASN A 296 8.20 3.36 -13.15
CA ASN A 296 7.87 4.35 -12.14
C ASN A 296 7.22 5.59 -12.76
N VAL A 297 7.77 6.05 -13.89
CA VAL A 297 7.20 7.17 -14.66
C VAL A 297 5.80 6.80 -15.15
N LYS A 298 5.60 5.59 -15.67
CA LYS A 298 4.27 5.10 -16.09
C LYS A 298 3.26 5.13 -14.96
N LEU A 299 3.63 4.68 -13.76
CA LEU A 299 2.75 4.67 -12.60
C LEU A 299 2.37 6.09 -12.18
N ILE A 300 3.32 7.03 -12.14
CA ILE A 300 3.07 8.44 -11.80
C ILE A 300 2.09 9.07 -12.80
N VAL A 301 2.29 8.83 -14.10
CA VAL A 301 1.44 9.39 -15.15
C VAL A 301 0.05 8.75 -15.14
N LEU A 302 -0.05 7.45 -14.86
CA LEU A 302 -1.34 6.76 -14.65
C LEU A 302 -2.10 7.32 -13.45
N ASP A 303 -1.41 7.62 -12.35
CA ASP A 303 -2.04 8.23 -11.18
C ASP A 303 -2.61 9.61 -11.53
N ARG A 304 -1.92 10.41 -12.35
CA ARG A 304 -2.49 11.67 -12.88
C ARG A 304 -3.72 11.45 -13.76
N LEU A 305 -3.76 10.43 -14.61
CA LEU A 305 -4.96 10.09 -15.39
C LEU A 305 -6.13 9.67 -14.49
N ILE A 306 -5.86 8.96 -13.39
CA ILE A 306 -6.86 8.58 -12.40
C ILE A 306 -7.37 9.82 -11.65
N GLU A 307 -6.51 10.77 -11.30
CA GLU A 307 -6.91 12.05 -10.71
C GLU A 307 -7.81 12.85 -11.67
N LEU A 308 -7.49 12.87 -12.98
CA LEU A 308 -8.33 13.56 -13.97
C LEU A 308 -9.77 13.02 -14.02
N LYS A 309 -9.94 11.70 -13.81
CA LYS A 309 -11.26 11.06 -13.78
C LYS A 309 -12.13 11.55 -12.63
N GLU A 310 -11.56 12.02 -11.51
CA GLU A 310 -12.36 12.47 -10.35
C GLU A 310 -13.33 13.61 -10.71
N HIS A 311 -13.02 14.37 -11.76
CA HIS A 311 -13.91 15.41 -12.27
C HIS A 311 -14.90 14.86 -13.32
N PRO A 312 -16.22 15.02 -13.13
CA PRO A 312 -17.24 14.41 -13.99
C PRO A 312 -17.25 14.94 -15.44
N THR A 313 -16.78 16.16 -15.67
CA THR A 313 -16.62 16.73 -17.02
C THR A 313 -15.46 16.09 -17.77
N HIS A 314 -14.37 15.81 -17.08
CA HIS A 314 -13.18 15.16 -17.64
C HIS A 314 -13.42 13.67 -17.86
N GLU A 315 -14.19 13.03 -16.97
CA GLU A 315 -14.58 11.63 -17.09
C GLU A 315 -15.22 11.33 -18.46
N ARG A 316 -16.16 12.18 -18.91
CA ARG A 316 -16.80 12.01 -20.24
C ARG A 316 -15.82 12.05 -21.39
N VAL A 317 -14.77 12.88 -21.30
CA VAL A 317 -13.73 12.97 -22.32
C VAL A 317 -12.81 11.75 -22.27
N LEU A 318 -12.48 11.27 -21.06
CA LEU A 318 -11.68 10.06 -20.86
C LEU A 318 -12.41 8.79 -21.33
N GLN A 319 -13.75 8.75 -21.24
CA GLN A 319 -14.57 7.65 -21.77
C GLN A 319 -14.36 7.43 -23.28
N ASP A 320 -14.13 8.51 -24.04
CA ASP A 320 -13.82 8.44 -25.48
C ASP A 320 -12.39 7.94 -25.76
N LEU A 321 -11.49 8.02 -24.77
CA LEU A 321 -10.08 7.63 -24.86
C LEU A 321 -9.78 6.24 -24.29
N VAL A 322 -10.80 5.49 -23.83
CA VAL A 322 -10.62 4.17 -23.20
C VAL A 322 -9.84 3.20 -24.08
N MET A 323 -10.08 3.22 -25.39
CA MET A 323 -9.37 2.35 -26.33
C MET A 323 -7.88 2.68 -26.44
N ASP A 324 -7.52 3.97 -26.34
CA ASP A 324 -6.13 4.40 -26.29
C ASP A 324 -5.48 4.04 -24.96
N ILE A 325 -6.21 4.15 -23.84
CA ILE A 325 -5.75 3.72 -22.51
C ILE A 325 -5.45 2.21 -22.50
N LEU A 326 -6.29 1.38 -23.13
CA LEU A 326 -6.07 -0.08 -23.21
C LEU A 326 -4.80 -0.46 -23.97
N ARG A 327 -4.23 0.42 -24.81
CA ARG A 327 -2.94 0.18 -25.46
C ARG A 327 -1.79 0.08 -24.45
N VAL A 328 -1.94 0.64 -23.25
CA VAL A 328 -0.94 0.56 -22.17
C VAL A 328 -0.71 -0.88 -21.71
N LEU A 329 -1.68 -1.79 -21.91
CA LEU A 329 -1.59 -3.21 -21.54
C LEU A 329 -0.45 -3.97 -22.25
N THR A 330 0.09 -3.42 -23.35
CA THR A 330 1.30 -3.97 -23.98
C THR A 330 2.53 -3.92 -23.08
N THR A 331 2.54 -3.06 -22.05
CA THR A 331 3.61 -3.01 -21.05
C THR A 331 3.63 -4.33 -20.25
N PRO A 332 4.79 -4.98 -20.03
CA PRO A 332 4.86 -6.28 -19.34
C PRO A 332 4.56 -6.20 -17.83
N ASP A 333 4.73 -5.03 -17.23
CA ASP A 333 4.59 -4.83 -15.78
C ASP A 333 3.16 -5.06 -15.26
N LEU A 334 3.03 -5.89 -14.23
CA LEU A 334 1.74 -6.29 -13.67
C LEU A 334 1.03 -5.13 -12.95
N GLU A 335 1.77 -4.24 -12.29
CA GLU A 335 1.18 -3.14 -11.52
C GLU A 335 0.61 -2.07 -12.44
N VAL A 336 1.36 -1.72 -13.50
CA VAL A 336 0.88 -0.85 -14.58
C VAL A 336 -0.39 -1.43 -15.23
N ARG A 337 -0.40 -2.72 -15.55
CA ARG A 337 -1.58 -3.42 -16.09
C ARG A 337 -2.77 -3.38 -15.14
N LYS A 338 -2.55 -3.62 -13.84
CA LYS A 338 -3.58 -3.58 -12.80
C LYS A 338 -4.23 -2.20 -12.67
N LYS A 339 -3.43 -1.14 -12.57
CA LYS A 339 -3.96 0.23 -12.54
C LYS A 339 -4.69 0.60 -13.83
N THR A 340 -4.16 0.18 -14.99
CA THR A 340 -4.78 0.43 -16.30
C THR A 340 -6.14 -0.26 -16.42
N LEU A 341 -6.25 -1.53 -16.03
CA LEU A 341 -7.51 -2.28 -16.07
C LEU A 341 -8.54 -1.70 -15.10
N GLN A 342 -8.11 -1.26 -13.91
CA GLN A 342 -8.99 -0.59 -12.95
C GLN A 342 -9.53 0.74 -13.52
N LEU A 343 -8.65 1.57 -14.11
CA LEU A 343 -9.05 2.82 -14.76
C LEU A 343 -10.01 2.55 -15.93
N ALA A 344 -9.70 1.54 -16.76
CA ALA A 344 -10.56 1.16 -17.88
C ALA A 344 -11.94 0.70 -17.39
N LEU A 345 -12.01 -0.15 -16.35
CA LEU A 345 -13.26 -0.59 -15.72
C LEU A 345 -14.10 0.59 -15.26
N ASP A 346 -13.47 1.56 -14.62
CA ASP A 346 -14.18 2.73 -14.10
C ASP A 346 -14.74 3.63 -15.22
N LEU A 347 -14.03 3.72 -16.35
CA LEU A 347 -14.43 4.51 -17.53
C LEU A 347 -15.36 3.73 -18.51
N VAL A 348 -15.75 2.49 -18.19
CA VAL A 348 -16.66 1.73 -19.07
C VAL A 348 -18.06 2.33 -19.04
N SER A 349 -18.59 2.60 -20.24
CA SER A 349 -19.95 3.00 -20.51
C SER A 349 -20.61 2.03 -21.49
N SER A 350 -21.93 2.14 -21.67
CA SER A 350 -22.66 1.35 -22.67
C SER A 350 -22.18 1.57 -24.11
N ARG A 351 -21.41 2.64 -24.38
CA ARG A 351 -20.91 2.95 -25.73
C ARG A 351 -19.62 2.22 -26.08
N ASN A 352 -18.73 2.00 -25.11
CA ASN A 352 -17.38 1.47 -25.34
C ASN A 352 -17.22 0.01 -24.87
N VAL A 353 -18.20 -0.54 -24.14
CA VAL A 353 -18.10 -1.89 -23.54
C VAL A 353 -17.88 -2.99 -24.57
N GLU A 354 -18.52 -2.90 -25.75
CA GLU A 354 -18.39 -3.93 -26.79
C GLU A 354 -16.96 -4.04 -27.29
N GLU A 355 -16.35 -2.92 -27.65
CA GLU A 355 -14.96 -2.85 -28.11
C GLU A 355 -13.98 -3.26 -27.01
N LEU A 356 -14.21 -2.83 -25.77
CA LEU A 356 -13.37 -3.19 -24.62
C LEU A 356 -13.38 -4.71 -24.38
N VAL A 357 -14.56 -5.35 -24.40
CA VAL A 357 -14.67 -6.81 -24.25
C VAL A 357 -13.93 -7.54 -25.38
N ILE A 358 -14.01 -7.05 -26.62
CA ILE A 358 -13.28 -7.63 -27.74
C ILE A 358 -11.76 -7.55 -27.53
N VAL A 359 -11.25 -6.41 -27.05
CA VAL A 359 -9.83 -6.24 -26.74
C VAL A 359 -9.39 -7.16 -25.60
N LEU A 360 -10.16 -7.20 -24.50
CA LEU A 360 -9.86 -8.09 -23.36
C LEU A 360 -9.87 -9.56 -23.76
N LYS A 361 -10.83 -10.00 -24.60
CA LYS A 361 -10.84 -11.36 -25.15
C LYS A 361 -9.57 -11.67 -25.95
N LYS A 362 -9.15 -10.77 -26.84
CA LYS A 362 -7.91 -10.95 -27.61
C LYS A 362 -6.71 -11.05 -26.70
N GLU A 363 -6.65 -10.24 -25.65
CA GLU A 363 -5.55 -10.25 -24.69
C GLU A 363 -5.51 -11.54 -23.87
N VAL A 364 -6.67 -12.02 -23.43
CA VAL A 364 -6.83 -13.31 -22.76
C VAL A 364 -6.39 -14.47 -23.66
N ILE A 365 -6.76 -14.48 -24.95
CA ILE A 365 -6.30 -15.50 -25.89
C ILE A 365 -4.78 -15.45 -26.09
N LYS A 366 -4.17 -14.25 -26.14
CA LYS A 366 -2.70 -14.13 -26.25
C LYS A 366 -1.99 -14.75 -25.05
N THR A 367 -2.53 -14.60 -23.84
CA THR A 367 -1.92 -15.22 -22.64
C THR A 367 -1.86 -16.75 -22.72
N ASN A 368 -2.66 -17.39 -23.58
CA ASN A 368 -2.62 -18.84 -23.78
C ASN A 368 -1.41 -19.33 -24.59
N ASN A 369 -0.84 -18.46 -25.44
CA ASN A 369 0.22 -18.83 -26.37
C ASN A 369 1.62 -18.45 -25.87
N VAL A 370 1.73 -17.74 -24.74
CA VAL A 370 3.00 -17.27 -24.19
C VAL A 370 3.43 -18.24 -23.08
N THR A 371 4.67 -18.72 -23.16
CA THR A 371 5.28 -19.61 -22.15
C THR A 371 5.11 -19.06 -20.73
N GLU A 372 4.65 -19.93 -19.84
CA GLU A 372 4.25 -19.65 -18.46
C GLU A 372 5.38 -18.95 -17.67
N HIS A 373 5.16 -17.67 -17.37
CA HIS A 373 5.85 -16.95 -16.30
C HIS A 373 4.85 -16.74 -15.17
N GLU A 374 5.28 -16.80 -13.90
CA GLU A 374 4.39 -16.67 -12.73
C GLU A 374 3.52 -15.39 -12.74
N ASP A 375 3.98 -14.32 -13.39
CA ASP A 375 3.24 -13.07 -13.49
C ASP A 375 2.19 -13.08 -14.63
N THR A 376 2.33 -13.97 -15.62
CA THR A 376 1.33 -14.20 -16.67
C THR A 376 0.07 -14.81 -16.07
N ASP A 377 0.20 -15.72 -15.10
CA ASP A 377 -0.92 -16.35 -14.40
C ASP A 377 -1.72 -15.35 -13.57
N LYS A 378 -1.02 -14.47 -12.83
CA LYS A 378 -1.65 -13.38 -12.08
C LYS A 378 -2.33 -12.37 -13.01
N TYR A 379 -1.71 -12.08 -14.15
CA TYR A 379 -2.31 -11.21 -15.17
C TYR A 379 -3.56 -11.84 -15.79
N ARG A 380 -3.54 -13.14 -16.08
CA ARG A 380 -4.69 -13.89 -16.59
C ARG A 380 -5.85 -13.87 -15.60
N GLN A 381 -5.57 -14.11 -14.33
CA GLN A 381 -6.56 -13.99 -13.26
C GLN A 381 -7.18 -12.58 -13.22
N LEU A 382 -6.35 -11.54 -13.33
CA LEU A 382 -6.81 -10.15 -13.34
C LEU A 382 -7.70 -9.83 -14.56
N LEU A 383 -7.37 -10.33 -15.75
CA LEU A 383 -8.20 -10.19 -16.96
C LEU A 383 -9.56 -10.88 -16.80
N VAL A 384 -9.59 -12.09 -16.22
CA VAL A 384 -10.83 -12.83 -15.92
C VAL A 384 -11.71 -12.04 -14.96
N ARG A 385 -11.15 -11.52 -13.87
CA ARG A 385 -11.88 -10.67 -12.90
C ARG A 385 -12.45 -9.40 -13.55
N THR A 386 -11.68 -8.80 -14.45
CA THR A 386 -12.09 -7.62 -15.22
C THR A 386 -13.27 -7.97 -16.14
N LEU A 387 -13.20 -9.08 -16.88
CA LEU A 387 -14.28 -9.57 -17.75
C LEU A 387 -15.54 -9.96 -16.95
N HIS A 388 -15.37 -10.58 -15.78
CA HIS A 388 -16.46 -10.88 -14.84
C HIS A 388 -17.18 -9.59 -14.43
N SER A 389 -16.45 -8.58 -13.94
CA SER A 389 -17.01 -7.29 -13.55
C SER A 389 -17.74 -6.59 -14.71
N CYS A 390 -17.17 -6.61 -15.92
CA CYS A 390 -17.82 -6.09 -17.12
C CYS A 390 -19.15 -6.81 -17.42
N SER A 391 -19.19 -8.13 -17.32
CA SER A 391 -20.38 -8.95 -17.62
C SER A 391 -21.49 -8.76 -16.58
N VAL A 392 -21.12 -8.52 -15.32
CA VAL A 392 -22.04 -8.23 -14.21
C VAL A 392 -22.64 -6.83 -14.35
N ARG A 393 -21.86 -5.84 -14.79
CA ARG A 393 -22.33 -4.47 -15.03
C ARG A 393 -23.15 -4.34 -16.31
N PHE A 394 -22.80 -5.09 -17.35
CA PHE A 394 -23.43 -5.02 -18.69
C PHE A 394 -23.90 -6.42 -19.13
N PRO A 395 -25.14 -6.82 -18.77
CA PRO A 395 -25.73 -8.11 -19.13
C PRO A 395 -25.68 -8.48 -20.61
N ASP A 396 -25.85 -7.51 -21.50
CA ASP A 396 -25.92 -7.74 -22.95
C ASP A 396 -24.64 -8.35 -23.52
N MET A 397 -23.51 -8.10 -22.86
CA MET A 397 -22.20 -8.62 -23.26
C MET A 397 -21.90 -10.02 -22.73
N ALA A 398 -22.66 -10.51 -21.75
CA ALA A 398 -22.38 -11.79 -21.08
C ALA A 398 -22.43 -12.98 -22.07
N ALA A 399 -23.33 -12.95 -23.05
CA ALA A 399 -23.45 -13.98 -24.09
C ALA A 399 -22.15 -14.16 -24.88
N ASN A 400 -21.43 -13.05 -25.12
CA ASN A 400 -20.17 -13.06 -25.82
C ASN A 400 -19.03 -13.52 -24.91
N VAL A 401 -19.04 -13.16 -23.63
CA VAL A 401 -17.93 -13.42 -22.69
C VAL A 401 -17.92 -14.87 -22.20
N ILE A 402 -19.09 -15.45 -21.91
CA ILE A 402 -19.22 -16.78 -21.30
C ILE A 402 -18.44 -17.87 -22.05
N PRO A 403 -18.58 -18.05 -23.38
CA PRO A 403 -17.87 -19.13 -24.09
C PRO A 403 -16.35 -19.03 -23.95
N VAL A 404 -15.80 -17.82 -24.00
CA VAL A 404 -14.35 -17.58 -23.87
C VAL A 404 -13.88 -17.91 -22.45
N LEU A 405 -14.67 -17.55 -21.43
CA LEU A 405 -14.28 -17.84 -20.05
C LEU A 405 -14.35 -19.34 -19.72
N MET A 406 -15.29 -20.07 -20.31
CA MET A 406 -15.45 -21.52 -20.08
C MET A 406 -14.22 -22.34 -20.46
N GLU A 407 -13.48 -21.94 -21.49
CA GLU A 407 -12.24 -22.63 -21.90
C GLU A 407 -11.20 -22.64 -20.76
N PHE A 408 -11.16 -21.60 -19.92
CA PHE A 408 -10.22 -21.50 -18.79
C PHE A 408 -10.57 -22.38 -17.60
N LEU A 409 -11.71 -23.06 -17.57
CA LEU A 409 -12.01 -24.06 -16.54
C LEU A 409 -11.13 -25.31 -16.67
N SER A 410 -10.53 -25.51 -17.85
CA SER A 410 -9.58 -26.59 -18.12
C SER A 410 -8.12 -26.23 -17.80
N ASP A 411 -7.86 -24.96 -17.44
CA ASP A 411 -6.51 -24.44 -17.23
C ASP A 411 -5.86 -25.00 -15.96
N THR A 412 -4.51 -25.03 -15.93
CA THR A 412 -3.73 -25.54 -14.80
C THR A 412 -3.80 -24.60 -13.59
N ASN A 413 -4.04 -23.31 -13.82
CA ASN A 413 -4.14 -22.31 -12.76
C ASN A 413 -5.47 -22.43 -11.98
N GLU A 414 -5.40 -22.98 -10.77
CA GLU A 414 -6.56 -23.15 -9.88
C GLU A 414 -7.25 -21.82 -9.53
N ALA A 415 -6.52 -20.72 -9.37
CA ALA A 415 -7.09 -19.46 -8.90
C ALA A 415 -7.93 -18.75 -9.98
N ALA A 416 -7.42 -18.68 -11.21
CA ALA A 416 -8.15 -18.07 -12.33
C ALA A 416 -9.42 -18.88 -12.66
N ALA A 417 -9.31 -20.20 -12.65
CA ALA A 417 -10.42 -21.08 -12.99
C ALA A 417 -11.47 -21.16 -11.84
N ALA A 418 -11.07 -20.94 -10.58
CA ALA A 418 -12.01 -20.71 -9.48
C ALA A 418 -12.81 -19.41 -9.64
N ASP A 419 -12.16 -18.31 -10.06
CA ASP A 419 -12.84 -17.03 -10.35
C ASP A 419 -13.84 -17.19 -11.52
N VAL A 420 -13.48 -17.93 -12.58
CA VAL A 420 -14.42 -18.27 -13.67
C VAL A 420 -15.61 -19.06 -13.15
N LEU A 421 -15.38 -20.08 -12.32
CA LEU A 421 -16.47 -20.89 -11.77
C LEU A 421 -17.43 -20.06 -10.90
N GLU A 422 -16.90 -19.12 -10.11
CA GLU A 422 -17.73 -18.18 -9.35
C GLU A 422 -18.58 -17.29 -10.27
N PHE A 423 -17.99 -16.79 -11.36
CA PHE A 423 -18.72 -16.06 -12.39
C PHE A 423 -19.82 -16.90 -13.03
N VAL A 424 -19.54 -18.13 -13.45
CA VAL A 424 -20.54 -19.02 -14.08
C VAL A 424 -21.71 -19.29 -13.13
N ARG A 425 -21.42 -19.52 -11.84
CA ARG A 425 -22.44 -19.72 -10.81
C ARG A 425 -23.33 -18.49 -10.63
N GLU A 426 -22.77 -17.28 -10.73
CA GLU A 426 -23.55 -16.05 -10.71
C GLU A 426 -24.37 -15.86 -12.00
N ALA A 427 -23.72 -16.08 -13.16
CA ALA A 427 -24.29 -15.89 -14.49
C ALA A 427 -25.51 -16.80 -14.74
N ILE A 428 -25.44 -18.08 -14.36
CA ILE A 428 -26.54 -19.03 -14.56
C ILE A 428 -27.77 -18.69 -13.73
N GLN A 429 -27.58 -18.06 -12.55
CA GLN A 429 -28.69 -17.62 -11.72
C GLN A 429 -29.30 -16.31 -12.22
N ARG A 430 -28.47 -15.41 -12.76
CA ARG A 430 -28.87 -14.05 -13.18
C ARG A 430 -29.44 -14.00 -14.59
N PHE A 431 -28.95 -14.83 -15.50
CA PHE A 431 -29.28 -14.79 -16.93
C PHE A 431 -30.05 -16.05 -17.35
N ASP A 432 -31.37 -16.03 -17.15
CA ASP A 432 -32.26 -17.15 -17.47
C ASP A 432 -32.18 -17.60 -18.95
N SER A 433 -32.02 -16.65 -19.87
CA SER A 433 -31.90 -16.90 -21.31
C SER A 433 -30.59 -17.60 -21.72
N LEU A 434 -29.51 -17.40 -20.95
CA LEU A 434 -28.19 -17.94 -21.26
C LEU A 434 -27.92 -19.29 -20.57
N ARG A 435 -28.86 -19.80 -19.76
CA ARG A 435 -28.71 -21.07 -19.04
C ARG A 435 -28.42 -22.26 -19.96
N ALA A 436 -29.13 -22.36 -21.08
CA ALA A 436 -28.94 -23.45 -22.04
C ALA A 436 -27.51 -23.45 -22.61
N LEU A 437 -27.02 -22.27 -23.02
CA LEU A 437 -25.66 -22.09 -23.53
C LEU A 437 -24.60 -22.46 -22.48
N ILE A 438 -24.81 -22.05 -21.22
CA ILE A 438 -23.91 -22.36 -20.11
C ILE A 438 -23.84 -23.87 -19.87
N ILE A 439 -24.98 -24.56 -19.88
CA ILE A 439 -25.04 -26.02 -19.64
C ILE A 439 -24.38 -26.77 -20.80
N GLU A 440 -24.68 -26.41 -22.04
CA GLU A 440 -24.07 -27.02 -23.24
C GLU A 440 -22.54 -26.90 -23.20
N LYS A 441 -22.02 -25.69 -22.96
CA LYS A 441 -20.56 -25.47 -22.84
C LYS A 441 -19.95 -26.13 -21.62
N MET A 442 -20.70 -26.25 -20.52
CA MET A 442 -20.19 -26.94 -19.34
C MET A 442 -20.06 -28.45 -19.56
N LEU A 443 -20.97 -29.05 -20.31
CA LEU A 443 -20.88 -30.45 -20.71
C LEU A 443 -19.70 -30.70 -21.64
N GLU A 444 -19.44 -29.80 -22.60
CA GLU A 444 -18.27 -29.88 -23.49
C GLU A 444 -16.93 -29.84 -22.72
N VAL A 445 -16.81 -28.96 -21.72
CA VAL A 445 -15.55 -28.75 -20.99
C VAL A 445 -15.36 -29.76 -19.84
N PHE A 446 -16.42 -30.46 -19.42
CA PHE A 446 -16.45 -31.29 -18.21
C PHE A 446 -15.30 -32.31 -18.13
N HIS A 447 -14.98 -32.98 -19.23
CA HIS A 447 -13.93 -33.99 -19.29
C HIS A 447 -12.50 -33.42 -19.25
N ALA A 448 -12.33 -32.13 -19.54
CA ALA A 448 -11.02 -31.46 -19.59
C ALA A 448 -10.60 -30.87 -18.23
N ILE A 449 -11.51 -30.84 -17.24
CA ILE A 449 -11.25 -30.27 -15.91
C ILE A 449 -10.31 -31.17 -15.11
N LYS A 450 -9.12 -30.67 -14.77
CA LYS A 450 -8.10 -31.39 -13.98
C LYS A 450 -8.11 -31.04 -12.49
N THR A 451 -8.78 -29.97 -12.09
CA THR A 451 -8.71 -29.46 -10.71
C THR A 451 -9.93 -29.89 -9.90
N VAL A 452 -9.66 -30.51 -8.75
CA VAL A 452 -10.65 -31.12 -7.84
C VAL A 452 -11.71 -30.11 -7.36
N LYS A 453 -11.30 -28.90 -6.94
CA LYS A 453 -12.23 -27.86 -6.44
C LYS A 453 -13.19 -27.39 -7.53
N ILE A 454 -12.70 -27.23 -8.74
CA ILE A 454 -13.46 -26.76 -9.90
C ILE A 454 -14.45 -27.83 -10.34
N TYR A 455 -13.99 -29.08 -10.37
CA TYR A 455 -14.83 -30.23 -10.72
C TYR A 455 -16.05 -30.36 -9.79
N ARG A 456 -15.85 -30.14 -8.47
CA ARG A 456 -16.96 -30.11 -7.49
C ARG A 456 -17.98 -29.02 -7.80
N GLY A 457 -17.52 -27.82 -8.15
CA GLY A 457 -18.39 -26.72 -8.51
C GLY A 457 -19.15 -26.97 -9.82
N ALA A 458 -18.47 -27.50 -10.84
CA ALA A 458 -19.08 -27.87 -12.11
C ALA A 458 -20.17 -28.95 -11.92
N LEU A 459 -19.88 -29.99 -11.14
CA LEU A 459 -20.85 -31.01 -10.73
C LEU A 459 -22.08 -30.38 -10.07
N TRP A 460 -21.87 -29.46 -9.12
CA TRP A 460 -22.98 -28.78 -8.44
C TRP A 460 -23.85 -27.96 -9.40
N ILE A 461 -23.25 -27.22 -10.34
CA ILE A 461 -23.97 -26.42 -11.34
C ILE A 461 -24.80 -27.33 -12.25
N LEU A 462 -24.20 -28.40 -12.79
CA LEU A 462 -24.91 -29.37 -13.61
C LEU A 462 -26.06 -30.04 -12.84
N GLY A 463 -25.82 -30.48 -11.60
CA GLY A 463 -26.83 -31.09 -10.75
C GLY A 463 -27.99 -30.16 -10.38
N GLU A 464 -27.75 -28.85 -10.30
CA GLU A 464 -28.76 -27.88 -9.89
C GLU A 464 -29.56 -27.28 -11.05
N TYR A 465 -28.96 -27.14 -12.24
CA TYR A 465 -29.59 -26.43 -13.38
C TYR A 465 -29.98 -27.32 -14.57
N CYS A 466 -29.49 -28.57 -14.65
CA CYS A 466 -29.99 -29.53 -15.65
C CYS A 466 -31.47 -29.83 -15.38
N SER A 467 -32.32 -29.42 -16.32
CA SER A 467 -33.78 -29.49 -16.20
C SER A 467 -34.43 -30.26 -17.35
N THR A 468 -33.76 -30.41 -18.49
CA THR A 468 -34.27 -31.19 -19.62
C THR A 468 -33.86 -32.66 -19.48
N LYS A 469 -34.64 -33.54 -20.09
CA LYS A 469 -34.36 -34.99 -20.08
C LYS A 469 -33.03 -35.30 -20.77
N ASP A 470 -32.73 -34.61 -21.87
CA ASP A 470 -31.54 -34.88 -22.67
C ASP A 470 -30.27 -34.40 -21.95
N ASP A 471 -30.31 -33.23 -21.28
CA ASP A 471 -29.18 -32.75 -20.46
C ASP A 471 -28.88 -33.71 -19.31
N ILE A 472 -29.93 -34.21 -18.63
CA ILE A 472 -29.80 -35.18 -17.52
C ILE A 472 -29.10 -36.47 -17.98
N GLN A 473 -29.46 -36.98 -19.16
CA GLN A 473 -28.84 -38.17 -19.73
C GLN A 473 -27.40 -37.91 -20.16
N SER A 474 -27.12 -36.71 -20.71
CA SER A 474 -25.77 -36.27 -21.07
C SER A 474 -24.86 -36.16 -19.84
N VAL A 475 -25.33 -35.60 -18.73
CA VAL A 475 -24.57 -35.55 -17.46
C VAL A 475 -24.22 -36.96 -16.98
N MET A 476 -25.19 -37.89 -16.99
CA MET A 476 -24.93 -39.28 -16.60
C MET A 476 -23.87 -39.94 -17.49
N THR A 477 -23.93 -39.68 -18.80
CA THR A 477 -22.96 -40.19 -19.78
C THR A 477 -21.57 -39.62 -19.54
N GLU A 478 -21.44 -38.32 -19.29
CA GLU A 478 -20.14 -37.68 -19.02
C GLU A 478 -19.55 -38.07 -17.66
N VAL A 479 -20.38 -38.27 -16.63
CA VAL A 479 -19.95 -38.84 -15.34
C VAL A 479 -19.40 -40.25 -15.54
N ARG A 480 -20.08 -41.08 -16.34
CA ARG A 480 -19.64 -42.45 -16.65
C ARG A 480 -18.32 -42.43 -17.42
N ARG A 481 -18.19 -41.57 -18.43
CA ARG A 481 -16.94 -41.37 -19.18
C ARG A 481 -15.79 -40.94 -18.26
N SER A 482 -16.06 -40.07 -17.30
CA SER A 482 -15.07 -39.57 -16.33
C SER A 482 -14.67 -40.58 -15.26
N LEU A 483 -15.51 -41.57 -14.96
CA LEU A 483 -15.19 -42.70 -14.07
C LEU A 483 -14.50 -43.86 -14.80
N GLY A 484 -14.80 -44.03 -16.09
CA GLY A 484 -14.40 -45.18 -16.89
C GLY A 484 -15.27 -46.42 -16.60
N GLU A 485 -14.72 -47.61 -16.84
CA GLU A 485 -15.46 -48.86 -16.64
C GLU A 485 -15.71 -49.16 -15.15
N ILE A 486 -16.97 -49.50 -14.84
CA ILE A 486 -17.50 -49.87 -13.53
C ILE A 486 -17.76 -51.39 -13.53
N PRO A 487 -17.43 -52.17 -12.49
CA PRO A 487 -16.94 -51.80 -11.14
C PRO A 487 -15.47 -51.38 -11.05
N ILE A 488 -15.19 -50.28 -10.33
CA ILE A 488 -13.86 -49.64 -10.30
C ILE A 488 -12.79 -50.54 -9.66
N VAL A 489 -13.10 -51.16 -8.52
CA VAL A 489 -12.15 -51.97 -7.74
C VAL A 489 -11.70 -53.22 -8.49
N GLU A 490 -12.65 -53.94 -9.12
CA GLU A 490 -12.32 -55.12 -9.91
C GLU A 490 -11.50 -54.76 -11.16
N ASN A 491 -11.81 -53.64 -11.79
CA ASN A 491 -11.07 -53.17 -12.95
C ASN A 491 -9.66 -52.69 -12.60
N GLU A 492 -9.47 -52.04 -11.44
CA GLU A 492 -8.12 -51.70 -10.95
C GLU A 492 -7.34 -52.97 -10.58
N ILE A 493 -7.95 -53.93 -9.89
CA ILE A 493 -7.28 -55.19 -9.54
C ILE A 493 -6.90 -55.98 -10.81
N LYS A 494 -7.77 -56.03 -11.83
CA LYS A 494 -7.46 -56.65 -13.13
C LYS A 494 -6.36 -55.91 -13.90
N LYS A 495 -6.30 -54.58 -13.77
CA LYS A 495 -5.21 -53.77 -14.35
C LYS A 495 -3.90 -53.97 -13.61
N GLU A 496 -3.90 -54.01 -12.28
CA GLU A 496 -2.72 -54.34 -11.47
C GLU A 496 -2.23 -55.78 -11.70
N ALA A 497 -3.15 -56.72 -11.99
CA ALA A 497 -2.85 -58.09 -12.38
C ALA A 497 -2.38 -58.23 -13.85
N GLY A 498 -2.46 -57.17 -14.67
CA GLY A 498 -2.00 -57.16 -16.05
C GLY A 498 -2.92 -57.85 -17.07
N GLU A 499 -4.17 -58.16 -16.71
CA GLU A 499 -5.12 -58.90 -17.57
C GLU A 499 -5.81 -58.02 -18.62
N LEU A 500 -5.75 -56.69 -18.50
CA LEU A 500 -6.34 -55.73 -19.43
C LEU A 500 -5.25 -55.04 -20.27
N LYS A 501 -4.68 -55.77 -21.23
CA LYS A 501 -4.17 -55.14 -22.46
C LYS A 501 -5.33 -55.02 -23.43
N VAL A 502 -5.91 -53.83 -23.54
CA VAL A 502 -6.76 -53.51 -24.69
C VAL A 502 -5.84 -53.51 -25.91
N GLU A 503 -6.18 -54.34 -26.90
CA GLU A 503 -5.60 -54.28 -28.24
C GLU A 503 -5.99 -52.93 -28.88
N GLU A 504 -5.25 -51.87 -28.58
CA GLU A 504 -5.15 -50.75 -29.52
C GLU A 504 -4.04 -51.09 -30.51
N GLU A 505 -4.39 -51.10 -31.80
CA GLU A 505 -3.45 -51.20 -32.92
C GLU A 505 -2.40 -50.08 -32.82
N VAL A 506 -1.29 -50.35 -32.14
CA VAL A 506 -0.11 -49.49 -32.21
C VAL A 506 0.58 -49.80 -33.53
N SER A 507 0.42 -48.90 -34.52
CA SER A 507 1.30 -48.84 -35.67
C SER A 507 2.75 -48.78 -35.18
N ALA A 508 3.52 -49.83 -35.48
CA ALA A 508 4.91 -49.93 -35.07
C ALA A 508 5.74 -48.78 -35.68
N ALA A 509 6.23 -47.87 -34.85
CA ALA A 509 7.31 -46.97 -35.22
C ALA A 509 8.63 -47.77 -35.35
N PRO A 510 9.50 -47.47 -36.32
CA PRO A 510 10.68 -48.28 -36.58
C PRO A 510 11.75 -48.05 -35.50
N VAL A 511 12.33 -49.14 -35.01
CA VAL A 511 13.45 -49.15 -34.05
C VAL A 511 14.70 -48.59 -34.75
N GLN A 512 15.25 -47.47 -34.26
CA GLN A 512 16.53 -46.93 -34.75
C GLN A 512 17.69 -47.84 -34.32
N LYS A 513 18.48 -48.30 -35.31
CA LYS A 513 19.73 -49.02 -35.10
C LYS A 513 20.88 -48.01 -35.06
N LEU A 514 21.60 -47.92 -33.94
CA LEU A 514 22.87 -47.19 -33.89
C LEU A 514 24.05 -48.13 -34.16
N VAL A 515 25.01 -47.67 -34.96
CA VAL A 515 26.29 -48.31 -35.22
C VAL A 515 27.34 -47.59 -34.38
N THR A 516 28.10 -48.30 -33.55
CA THR A 516 29.26 -47.72 -32.84
C THR A 516 30.46 -47.63 -33.79
N GLU A 517 31.46 -46.79 -33.48
CA GLU A 517 32.61 -46.48 -34.34
C GLU A 517 33.47 -47.68 -34.79
N MET A 518 33.20 -48.90 -34.31
CA MET A 518 33.86 -50.14 -34.76
C MET A 518 32.96 -51.05 -35.61
N GLY A 519 31.86 -50.55 -36.17
CA GLY A 519 31.16 -51.19 -37.30
C GLY A 519 30.31 -52.43 -36.98
N THR A 520 30.02 -52.74 -35.71
CA THR A 520 29.15 -53.86 -35.33
C THR A 520 27.75 -53.38 -34.96
N TYR A 521 26.71 -53.95 -35.58
CA TYR A 521 25.30 -53.64 -35.31
C TYR A 521 24.87 -54.21 -33.95
N ALA A 522 24.53 -53.35 -32.99
CA ALA A 522 24.00 -53.77 -31.69
C ALA A 522 22.48 -53.63 -31.64
N THR A 523 21.77 -54.74 -31.46
CA THR A 523 20.36 -54.76 -31.05
C THR A 523 20.30 -54.92 -29.52
N GLN A 524 19.83 -53.91 -28.80
CA GLN A 524 19.63 -54.04 -27.35
C GLN A 524 18.42 -54.94 -27.05
N SER A 525 18.68 -56.10 -26.46
CA SER A 525 17.67 -56.87 -25.73
C SER A 525 17.35 -56.15 -24.42
N ALA A 526 16.13 -55.66 -24.28
CA ALA A 526 15.66 -54.91 -23.12
C ALA A 526 15.45 -55.82 -21.90
N LEU A 527 16.54 -56.15 -21.19
CA LEU A 527 16.49 -56.76 -19.85
C LEU A 527 17.37 -56.00 -18.86
N SER A 528 17.26 -54.68 -18.84
CA SER A 528 17.53 -53.85 -17.67
C SER A 528 17.07 -52.42 -17.98
N SER A 529 15.85 -52.09 -17.56
CA SER A 529 15.47 -50.70 -17.37
C SER A 529 15.34 -50.48 -15.87
N ASN A 530 16.14 -49.56 -15.33
CA ASN A 530 15.79 -48.84 -14.12
C ASN A 530 14.32 -48.43 -14.24
N ARG A 531 13.49 -48.76 -13.25
CA ARG A 531 12.12 -48.25 -13.18
C ARG A 531 12.18 -46.72 -13.33
N PRO A 532 11.67 -46.11 -14.41
CA PRO A 532 11.34 -44.71 -14.33
C PRO A 532 10.28 -44.60 -13.23
N SER A 533 10.33 -43.52 -12.44
CA SER A 533 9.18 -43.14 -11.60
C SER A 533 7.93 -43.27 -12.46
N LYS A 534 6.93 -44.03 -11.98
CA LYS A 534 5.65 -44.24 -12.68
C LYS A 534 5.19 -42.88 -13.22
N LYS A 535 5.30 -42.64 -14.52
CA LYS A 535 4.49 -41.60 -15.17
C LYS A 535 3.06 -42.03 -14.89
N GLU A 536 2.29 -41.21 -14.19
CA GLU A 536 0.87 -41.46 -13.96
C GLU A 536 0.24 -41.72 -15.32
N GLU A 537 -0.20 -42.96 -15.54
CA GLU A 537 -0.91 -43.37 -16.75
C GLU A 537 -2.18 -42.52 -16.89
N ASP A 538 -2.54 -42.20 -18.14
CA ASP A 538 -3.64 -41.31 -18.52
C ASP A 538 -4.99 -41.87 -18.03
N ARG A 539 -5.32 -41.56 -16.77
CA ARG A 539 -6.54 -42.00 -16.09
C ARG A 539 -7.60 -40.91 -16.24
N PRO A 540 -8.88 -41.28 -16.44
CA PRO A 540 -9.99 -40.34 -16.39
C PRO A 540 -9.95 -39.49 -15.10
N PRO A 541 -10.26 -38.18 -15.17
CA PRO A 541 -9.96 -37.23 -14.10
C PRO A 541 -10.63 -37.59 -12.77
N LEU A 542 -11.92 -37.95 -12.80
CA LEU A 542 -12.67 -38.32 -11.60
C LEU A 542 -12.15 -39.62 -10.95
N ARG A 543 -11.68 -40.59 -11.77
CA ARG A 543 -11.03 -41.80 -11.27
C ARG A 543 -9.68 -41.50 -10.62
N GLY A 544 -8.91 -40.57 -11.21
CA GLY A 544 -7.68 -40.05 -10.61
C GLY A 544 -7.92 -39.46 -9.23
N PHE A 545 -8.87 -38.52 -9.10
CA PHE A 545 -9.17 -37.84 -7.83
C PHE A 545 -9.58 -38.82 -6.71
N LEU A 546 -10.36 -39.86 -7.03
CA LEU A 546 -10.77 -40.86 -6.05
C LEU A 546 -9.60 -41.73 -5.58
N LEU A 547 -8.68 -42.09 -6.48
CA LEU A 547 -7.47 -42.86 -6.14
C LEU A 547 -6.45 -42.00 -5.36
N ASP A 548 -6.41 -40.69 -5.62
CA ASP A 548 -5.60 -39.75 -4.85
C ASP A 548 -6.13 -39.49 -3.43
N GLY A 549 -7.36 -39.93 -3.16
CA GLY A 549 -8.00 -39.90 -1.84
C GLY A 549 -8.88 -38.67 -1.58
N ASP A 550 -9.27 -37.92 -2.61
CA ASP A 550 -10.16 -36.75 -2.49
C ASP A 550 -11.64 -37.16 -2.52
N PHE A 551 -12.09 -37.86 -1.48
CA PHE A 551 -13.47 -38.37 -1.37
C PHE A 551 -14.56 -37.30 -1.21
N TYR A 552 -14.20 -36.06 -0.90
CA TYR A 552 -15.19 -34.97 -0.89
C TYR A 552 -15.81 -34.73 -2.28
N VAL A 553 -15.08 -35.03 -3.38
CA VAL A 553 -15.69 -35.03 -4.72
C VAL A 553 -16.78 -36.09 -4.83
N ALA A 554 -16.58 -37.28 -4.23
CA ALA A 554 -17.58 -38.34 -4.22
C ALA A 554 -18.87 -37.91 -3.51
N ALA A 555 -18.77 -37.21 -2.37
CA ALA A 555 -19.93 -36.68 -1.67
C ALA A 555 -20.71 -35.66 -2.53
N SER A 556 -19.99 -34.80 -3.26
CA SER A 556 -20.61 -33.87 -4.22
C SER A 556 -21.27 -34.60 -5.39
N LEU A 557 -20.62 -35.62 -5.94
CA LEU A 557 -21.16 -36.46 -7.02
C LEU A 557 -22.45 -37.16 -6.59
N ALA A 558 -22.47 -37.77 -5.41
CA ALA A 558 -23.64 -38.44 -4.86
C ALA A 558 -24.84 -37.50 -4.68
N THR A 559 -24.57 -36.29 -4.19
CA THR A 559 -25.58 -35.22 -4.09
C THR A 559 -26.15 -34.87 -5.46
N THR A 560 -25.30 -34.74 -6.48
CA THR A 560 -25.73 -34.39 -7.84
C THR A 560 -26.52 -35.51 -8.51
N LEU A 561 -26.08 -36.76 -8.39
CA LEU A 561 -26.79 -37.93 -8.91
C LEU A 561 -28.17 -38.07 -8.24
N THR A 562 -28.26 -37.80 -6.93
CA THR A 562 -29.53 -37.84 -6.20
C THR A 562 -30.49 -36.77 -6.72
N LYS A 563 -30.04 -35.52 -6.87
CA LYS A 563 -30.86 -34.43 -7.44
C LYS A 563 -31.36 -34.76 -8.84
N ILE A 564 -30.46 -35.20 -9.71
CA ILE A 564 -30.78 -35.52 -11.10
C ILE A 564 -31.74 -36.71 -11.20
N ALA A 565 -31.54 -37.76 -10.39
CA ALA A 565 -32.43 -38.92 -10.36
C ALA A 565 -33.84 -38.55 -9.88
N LEU A 566 -33.97 -37.75 -8.81
CA LEU A 566 -35.27 -37.28 -8.33
C LEU A 566 -35.99 -36.41 -9.38
N ARG A 567 -35.26 -35.57 -10.13
CA ARG A 567 -35.83 -34.79 -11.24
C ARG A 567 -36.22 -35.66 -12.42
N TYR A 568 -35.41 -36.67 -12.75
CA TYR A 568 -35.72 -37.60 -13.83
C TYR A 568 -37.01 -38.39 -13.54
N ILE A 569 -37.23 -38.80 -12.28
CA ILE A 569 -38.49 -39.41 -11.82
C ILE A 569 -39.67 -38.45 -12.02
N ALA A 570 -39.49 -37.16 -11.72
CA ALA A 570 -40.55 -36.16 -11.88
C ALA A 570 -40.90 -35.86 -13.36
N ILE A 571 -39.92 -35.96 -14.28
CA ILE A 571 -40.10 -35.61 -15.70
C ILE A 571 -40.58 -36.79 -16.54
N VAL A 572 -40.02 -37.99 -16.33
CA VAL A 572 -40.26 -39.16 -17.19
C VAL A 572 -41.37 -40.02 -16.59
N ALA A 573 -42.45 -40.27 -17.34
CA ALA A 573 -43.56 -41.10 -16.86
C ALA A 573 -43.30 -42.63 -16.89
N ASP A 574 -42.30 -43.08 -17.67
CA ASP A 574 -41.99 -44.51 -17.85
C ASP A 574 -41.18 -45.09 -16.67
N LYS A 575 -41.85 -45.91 -15.85
CA LYS A 575 -41.26 -46.57 -14.68
C LYS A 575 -40.03 -47.43 -14.98
N LYS A 576 -39.96 -48.06 -16.16
CA LYS A 576 -38.81 -48.91 -16.49
C LYS A 576 -37.55 -48.07 -16.66
N LYS A 577 -37.68 -46.92 -17.32
CA LYS A 577 -36.57 -45.97 -17.53
C LYS A 577 -36.19 -45.25 -16.24
N GLN A 578 -37.17 -44.90 -15.40
CA GLN A 578 -36.92 -44.36 -14.06
C GLN A 578 -36.06 -45.33 -13.23
N ASN A 579 -36.49 -46.58 -13.11
CA ASN A 579 -35.78 -47.59 -12.32
C ASN A 579 -34.38 -47.88 -12.87
N SER A 580 -34.22 -47.92 -14.20
CA SER A 580 -32.90 -48.08 -14.83
C SER A 580 -31.95 -46.94 -14.46
N PHE A 581 -32.42 -45.70 -14.50
CA PHE A 581 -31.61 -44.52 -14.20
C PHE A 581 -31.24 -44.46 -12.71
N VAL A 582 -32.19 -44.74 -11.81
CA VAL A 582 -31.97 -44.79 -10.37
C VAL A 582 -31.00 -45.91 -10.00
N ALA A 583 -31.16 -47.10 -10.60
CA ALA A 583 -30.26 -48.23 -10.38
C ALA A 583 -28.81 -47.91 -10.82
N GLU A 584 -28.64 -47.21 -11.94
CA GLU A 584 -27.33 -46.75 -12.39
C GLU A 584 -26.69 -45.74 -11.42
N ALA A 585 -27.46 -44.75 -10.95
CA ALA A 585 -26.99 -43.79 -9.94
C ALA A 585 -26.58 -44.47 -8.63
N MET A 586 -27.38 -45.44 -8.16
CA MET A 586 -27.07 -46.23 -6.96
C MET A 586 -25.83 -47.10 -7.16
N LEU A 587 -25.64 -47.69 -8.34
CA LEU A 587 -24.46 -48.48 -8.68
C LEU A 587 -23.18 -47.62 -8.63
N ILE A 588 -23.21 -46.41 -9.17
CA ILE A 588 -22.08 -45.47 -9.10
C ILE A 588 -21.74 -45.15 -7.64
N MET A 589 -22.74 -44.81 -6.82
CA MET A 589 -22.50 -44.50 -5.40
C MET A 589 -21.98 -45.70 -4.61
N ALA A 590 -22.52 -46.91 -4.84
CA ALA A 590 -22.07 -48.13 -4.18
C ALA A 590 -20.64 -48.50 -4.56
N THR A 591 -20.26 -48.31 -5.82
CA THR A 591 -18.90 -48.61 -6.31
C THR A 591 -17.87 -47.62 -5.79
N VAL A 592 -18.23 -46.35 -5.62
CA VAL A 592 -17.36 -45.35 -4.97
C VAL A 592 -17.20 -45.63 -3.47
N LEU A 593 -18.26 -46.06 -2.78
CA LEU A 593 -18.16 -46.52 -1.39
C LEU A 593 -17.28 -47.77 -1.24
N HIS A 594 -17.40 -48.72 -2.18
CA HIS A 594 -16.56 -49.92 -2.19
C HIS A 594 -15.08 -49.57 -2.43
N LEU A 595 -14.81 -48.63 -3.35
CA LEU A 595 -13.47 -48.10 -3.57
C LEU A 595 -12.90 -47.42 -2.32
N GLY A 596 -13.69 -46.56 -1.66
CA GLY A 596 -13.25 -45.85 -0.44
C GLY A 596 -12.94 -46.77 0.75
N LYS A 597 -13.58 -47.94 0.81
CA LYS A 597 -13.31 -48.99 1.82
C LYS A 597 -12.18 -49.94 1.42
N SER A 598 -11.79 -49.96 0.15
CA SER A 598 -10.67 -50.77 -0.33
C SER A 598 -9.32 -50.15 0.08
N SER A 599 -8.23 -50.93 0.00
CA SER A 599 -6.87 -50.45 0.27
C SER A 599 -6.16 -49.84 -0.95
N LEU A 600 -6.91 -49.57 -2.04
CA LEU A 600 -6.38 -49.01 -3.29
C LEU A 600 -6.12 -47.48 -3.28
N PRO A 601 -6.93 -46.62 -2.63
CA PRO A 601 -6.70 -45.17 -2.65
C PRO A 601 -5.55 -44.77 -1.72
N LYS A 602 -4.84 -43.67 -2.07
CA LYS A 602 -3.72 -43.12 -1.30
C LYS A 602 -4.11 -42.69 0.11
N LYS A 603 -5.36 -42.21 0.30
CA LYS A 603 -5.97 -41.89 1.59
C LYS A 603 -7.29 -42.66 1.73
N PRO A 604 -7.68 -43.13 2.92
CA PRO A 604 -8.98 -43.74 3.13
C PRO A 604 -10.11 -42.70 3.09
N ILE A 605 -11.34 -43.16 2.86
CA ILE A 605 -12.53 -42.31 2.90
C ILE A 605 -12.81 -41.78 4.31
N THR A 606 -13.22 -40.52 4.43
CA THR A 606 -13.66 -39.92 5.70
C THR A 606 -15.02 -40.45 6.12
N ASP A 607 -15.26 -40.60 7.42
CA ASP A 607 -16.57 -41.01 7.95
C ASP A 607 -17.70 -40.06 7.51
N ASP A 608 -17.45 -38.75 7.49
CA ASP A 608 -18.41 -37.74 7.00
C ASP A 608 -18.81 -37.96 5.53
N ASP A 609 -17.85 -38.35 4.68
CA ASP A 609 -18.10 -38.61 3.26
C ASP A 609 -18.92 -39.90 3.08
N VAL A 610 -18.64 -40.93 3.91
CA VAL A 610 -19.42 -42.18 3.95
C VAL A 610 -20.86 -41.91 4.39
N GLU A 611 -21.06 -41.09 5.41
CA GLU A 611 -22.40 -40.72 5.89
C GLU A 611 -23.19 -39.98 4.81
N ARG A 612 -22.57 -39.01 4.13
CA ARG A 612 -23.18 -38.27 3.01
C ARG A 612 -23.58 -39.18 1.85
N LEU A 613 -22.69 -40.08 1.42
CA LEU A 613 -22.95 -41.07 0.38
C LEU A 613 -24.08 -42.02 0.78
N SER A 614 -24.07 -42.48 2.03
CA SER A 614 -25.09 -43.39 2.57
C SER A 614 -26.46 -42.72 2.67
N LEU A 615 -26.51 -41.43 3.05
CA LEU A 615 -27.74 -40.64 3.06
C LEU A 615 -28.33 -40.53 1.65
N CYS A 616 -27.51 -40.21 0.65
CA CYS A 616 -27.94 -40.12 -0.74
C CYS A 616 -28.50 -41.47 -1.26
N LEU A 617 -27.85 -42.58 -0.91
CA LEU A 617 -28.32 -43.92 -1.26
C LEU A 617 -29.67 -44.26 -0.60
N LYS A 618 -29.86 -43.92 0.68
CA LYS A 618 -31.15 -44.12 1.38
C LYS A 618 -32.27 -43.32 0.72
N VAL A 619 -32.01 -42.05 0.38
CA VAL A 619 -32.98 -41.18 -0.30
C VAL A 619 -33.43 -41.75 -1.64
N LEU A 620 -32.52 -42.35 -2.43
CA LEU A 620 -32.89 -42.99 -3.70
C LEU A 620 -33.63 -44.32 -3.50
N ALA A 621 -33.26 -45.11 -2.50
CA ALA A 621 -33.92 -46.38 -2.17
C ALA A 621 -35.38 -46.16 -1.70
N GLU A 622 -35.63 -45.07 -0.96
CA GLU A 622 -36.93 -44.72 -0.37
C GLU A 622 -37.74 -43.72 -1.24
N SER A 623 -37.29 -43.45 -2.47
CA SER A 623 -37.76 -42.39 -3.36
C SER A 623 -39.26 -42.39 -3.69
N SER A 624 -40.00 -43.43 -3.32
CA SER A 624 -41.46 -43.51 -3.49
C SER A 624 -42.29 -42.87 -2.37
N HIS A 625 -41.71 -42.48 -1.23
CA HIS A 625 -42.50 -42.13 -0.03
C HIS A 625 -42.28 -40.76 0.64
N GLU A 626 -41.20 -40.02 0.35
CA GLU A 626 -40.94 -38.72 1.02
C GLU A 626 -40.90 -37.52 0.08
N SER A 627 -41.97 -36.70 0.11
CA SER A 627 -42.03 -35.40 -0.57
C SER A 627 -41.05 -34.38 0.00
N LEU A 628 -40.76 -34.46 1.31
CA LEU A 628 -39.90 -33.51 2.03
C LEU A 628 -38.46 -33.52 1.50
N MET A 629 -37.84 -34.71 1.40
CA MET A 629 -36.45 -34.83 0.94
C MET A 629 -36.32 -34.40 -0.52
N SER A 630 -37.31 -34.71 -1.37
CA SER A 630 -37.34 -34.24 -2.76
C SER A 630 -37.40 -32.71 -2.85
N ASP A 631 -38.19 -32.05 -1.99
CA ASP A 631 -38.28 -30.59 -1.94
C ASP A 631 -36.98 -29.94 -1.44
N ILE A 632 -36.30 -30.53 -0.46
CA ILE A 632 -35.00 -30.03 0.06
C ILE A 632 -33.93 -30.07 -1.04
N PHE A 633 -33.77 -31.22 -1.71
CA PHE A 633 -32.74 -31.39 -2.74
C PHE A 633 -33.02 -30.55 -4.00
N ASN A 634 -34.28 -30.36 -4.38
CA ASN A 634 -34.64 -29.67 -5.63
C ASN A 634 -34.92 -28.17 -5.49
N LYS A 635 -35.49 -27.70 -4.37
CA LYS A 635 -35.96 -26.31 -4.22
C LYS A 635 -35.13 -25.52 -3.20
N GLU A 636 -34.83 -26.08 -2.04
CA GLU A 636 -34.17 -25.33 -0.96
C GLU A 636 -32.71 -24.99 -1.27
N CYS A 637 -31.97 -25.91 -1.90
CA CYS A 637 -30.60 -25.67 -2.35
C CYS A 637 -30.50 -24.43 -3.25
N ARG A 638 -31.42 -24.30 -4.21
CA ARG A 638 -31.50 -23.18 -5.14
C ARG A 638 -31.89 -21.88 -4.45
N ARG A 639 -32.86 -21.93 -3.54
CA ARG A 639 -33.32 -20.78 -2.76
C ARG A 639 -32.18 -20.20 -1.92
N SER A 640 -31.38 -21.06 -1.29
CA SER A 640 -30.22 -20.64 -0.50
C SER A 640 -29.19 -19.87 -1.33
N LEU A 641 -28.85 -20.37 -2.54
CA LEU A 641 -27.97 -19.63 -3.45
C LEU A 641 -28.57 -18.29 -3.86
N SER A 642 -29.87 -18.27 -4.24
CA SER A 642 -30.53 -17.04 -4.65
C SER A 642 -30.52 -15.98 -3.55
N HIS A 643 -30.74 -16.39 -2.29
CA HIS A 643 -30.71 -15.51 -1.13
C HIS A 643 -29.29 -14.97 -0.88
N MET A 644 -28.27 -15.81 -0.96
CA MET A 644 -26.87 -15.39 -0.81
C MET A 644 -26.46 -14.35 -1.87
N LEU A 645 -26.82 -14.57 -3.14
CA LEU A 645 -26.51 -13.64 -4.23
C LEU A 645 -27.27 -12.33 -4.11
N THR A 646 -28.54 -12.35 -3.71
CA THR A 646 -29.31 -11.11 -3.48
C THR A 646 -28.71 -10.27 -2.36
N VAL A 647 -28.25 -10.90 -1.29
CA VAL A 647 -27.60 -10.20 -0.16
C VAL A 647 -26.28 -9.57 -0.60
N ARG A 648 -25.43 -10.31 -1.33
CA ARG A 648 -24.17 -9.76 -1.86
C ARG A 648 -24.40 -8.54 -2.75
N LEU A 649 -25.38 -8.60 -3.66
CA LEU A 649 -25.70 -7.49 -4.56
C LEU A 649 -26.19 -6.25 -3.81
N GLU A 650 -26.96 -6.42 -2.73
CA GLU A 650 -27.39 -5.29 -1.90
C GLU A 650 -26.21 -4.65 -1.16
N GLU A 651 -25.26 -5.43 -0.68
CA GLU A 651 -24.03 -4.94 -0.05
C GLU A 651 -23.12 -4.19 -1.02
N GLU A 652 -22.95 -4.70 -2.24
CA GLU A 652 -22.21 -4.01 -3.30
C GLU A 652 -22.88 -2.68 -3.66
N LYS A 653 -24.21 -2.66 -3.79
CA LYS A 653 -24.97 -1.43 -4.02
C LYS A 653 -24.82 -0.44 -2.86
N LEU A 654 -24.86 -0.91 -1.61
CA LEU A 654 -24.66 -0.06 -0.43
C LEU A 654 -23.23 0.50 -0.37
N SER A 655 -22.24 -0.30 -0.75
CA SER A 655 -20.83 0.11 -0.80
C SER A 655 -20.59 1.14 -1.89
N GLN A 656 -21.12 0.90 -3.10
CA GLN A 656 -21.09 1.87 -4.20
C GLN A 656 -21.86 3.15 -3.85
N LYS A 657 -23.00 3.04 -3.14
CA LYS A 657 -23.73 4.21 -2.63
C LYS A 657 -22.87 4.99 -1.64
N LYS A 658 -22.25 4.34 -0.65
CA LYS A 658 -21.33 5.00 0.30
C LYS A 658 -20.14 5.66 -0.40
N GLU A 659 -19.59 5.05 -1.44
CA GLU A 659 -18.53 5.68 -2.25
C GLU A 659 -19.06 6.86 -3.07
N SER A 660 -20.25 6.75 -3.66
CA SER A 660 -20.88 7.85 -4.40
C SER A 660 -21.30 9.00 -3.46
N GLU A 661 -21.70 8.70 -2.23
CA GLU A 661 -22.00 9.68 -1.19
C GLU A 661 -20.72 10.34 -0.69
N LYS A 662 -19.61 9.62 -0.56
CA LYS A 662 -18.29 10.23 -0.33
C LYS A 662 -17.85 11.14 -1.48
N ARG A 663 -18.22 10.82 -2.73
CA ARG A 663 -17.96 11.68 -3.91
C ARG A 663 -18.91 12.89 -3.98
N ASN A 664 -20.15 12.74 -3.51
CA ASN A 664 -21.18 13.79 -3.54
C ASN A 664 -21.15 14.70 -2.29
N VAL A 665 -20.66 14.21 -1.16
CA VAL A 665 -20.51 14.97 0.09
C VAL A 665 -19.08 15.47 0.20
N THR A 666 -18.79 16.47 -0.62
CA THR A 666 -17.81 17.50 -0.30
C THR A 666 -18.54 18.84 -0.38
N VAL A 667 -19.36 19.12 0.63
CA VAL A 667 -19.70 20.50 0.98
C VAL A 667 -18.90 20.78 2.24
N GLN A 668 -17.89 21.65 2.14
CA GLN A 668 -17.09 22.03 3.29
C GLN A 668 -17.87 23.03 4.16
N ALA A 669 -17.55 23.11 5.46
CA ALA A 669 -18.22 24.03 6.38
C ALA A 669 -18.04 25.51 6.01
N ASP A 670 -17.07 25.82 5.14
CA ASP A 670 -16.76 27.15 4.62
C ASP A 670 -17.25 27.37 3.18
N ASP A 671 -18.06 26.47 2.59
CA ASP A 671 -18.71 26.76 1.32
C ASP A 671 -19.61 28.01 1.49
N PRO A 672 -19.33 29.12 0.76
CA PRO A 672 -20.01 30.38 0.99
C PRO A 672 -21.48 30.25 0.60
N ILE A 673 -22.38 30.61 1.53
CA ILE A 673 -23.79 30.77 1.21
C ILE A 673 -23.91 31.99 0.29
N SER A 674 -24.04 31.75 -1.01
CA SER A 674 -24.21 32.82 -1.99
C SER A 674 -25.58 33.50 -1.81
N PHE A 675 -25.58 34.71 -1.28
CA PHE A 675 -26.75 35.58 -1.35
C PHE A 675 -26.81 36.18 -2.75
N MET A 676 -27.72 35.67 -3.60
CA MET A 676 -27.94 36.08 -5.00
C MET A 676 -28.11 37.59 -5.23
N GLN A 677 -28.31 38.37 -4.17
CA GLN A 677 -28.51 39.82 -4.22
C GLN A 677 -27.24 40.65 -3.99
N LEU A 678 -26.12 40.03 -3.58
CA LEU A 678 -24.86 40.75 -3.26
C LEU A 678 -23.67 40.38 -4.14
N THR A 679 -23.85 39.54 -5.16
CA THR A 679 -22.79 39.21 -6.13
C THR A 679 -22.75 40.21 -7.29
N ALA A 680 -21.63 40.93 -7.43
CA ALA A 680 -21.33 41.65 -8.66
C ALA A 680 -20.93 40.65 -9.75
N LYS A 681 -21.51 40.81 -10.95
CA LYS A 681 -21.71 39.77 -11.97
C LYS A 681 -20.47 39.08 -12.61
N ASN A 682 -19.22 39.33 -12.21
CA ASN A 682 -18.08 39.01 -13.08
C ASN A 682 -16.89 38.22 -12.52
N GLU A 683 -16.89 37.71 -11.29
CA GLU A 683 -15.70 36.98 -10.79
C GLU A 683 -16.04 35.62 -10.18
N THR A 684 -15.87 34.58 -11.00
CA THR A 684 -15.82 33.17 -10.56
C THR A 684 -14.68 32.48 -11.29
N SER A 685 -13.48 32.45 -10.69
CA SER A 685 -12.52 31.34 -10.83
C SER A 685 -11.15 31.67 -10.22
N SER A 686 -10.91 31.34 -8.95
CA SER A 686 -9.54 31.09 -8.46
C SER A 686 -9.56 30.40 -7.09
N LYS A 687 -8.68 29.41 -6.95
CA LYS A 687 -8.54 28.44 -5.86
C LYS A 687 -7.95 29.08 -4.61
N GLU A 688 -8.31 28.57 -3.43
CA GLU A 688 -7.73 28.97 -2.15
C GLU A 688 -6.36 28.31 -1.90
N ASP A 689 -5.41 29.10 -1.39
CA ASP A 689 -4.07 28.70 -0.98
C ASP A 689 -4.10 27.98 0.39
N GLN A 690 -3.54 26.76 0.45
CA GLN A 690 -3.44 25.90 1.64
C GLN A 690 -2.73 26.53 2.85
N PHE A 691 -2.06 27.68 2.69
CA PHE A 691 -1.28 28.31 3.75
C PHE A 691 -2.13 29.18 4.70
N GLN A 692 -3.29 29.66 4.26
CA GLN A 692 -4.14 30.54 5.07
C GLN A 692 -5.02 29.76 6.07
N LEU A 693 -5.31 28.50 5.75
CA LEU A 693 -6.13 27.58 6.55
C LEU A 693 -5.41 27.11 7.84
N SER A 694 -4.08 27.00 7.82
CA SER A 694 -3.29 26.64 9.01
C SER A 694 -3.20 27.79 10.03
N LEU A 695 -3.28 29.04 9.57
CA LEU A 695 -3.25 30.23 10.42
C LEU A 695 -4.58 30.44 11.15
N LEU A 696 -5.71 30.16 10.48
CA LEU A 696 -7.05 30.24 11.08
C LEU A 696 -7.31 29.14 12.10
N ALA A 697 -6.76 27.93 11.89
CA ALA A 697 -6.78 26.85 12.87
C ALA A 697 -6.03 27.19 14.17
N ALA A 698 -5.05 28.10 14.12
CA ALA A 698 -4.31 28.57 15.30
C ALA A 698 -5.06 29.63 16.12
N MET A 699 -6.17 30.19 15.61
CA MET A 699 -6.88 31.34 16.23
C MET A 699 -8.20 30.99 16.94
N GLY A 700 -8.55 29.70 17.07
CA GLY A 700 -9.43 29.20 18.14
C GLY A 700 -10.86 29.77 18.21
N ASN A 701 -11.70 29.54 17.20
CA ASN A 701 -13.14 29.82 17.30
C ASN A 701 -13.97 28.56 16.97
N THR A 702 -14.77 28.09 17.94
CA THR A 702 -15.52 26.83 17.92
C THR A 702 -16.99 27.06 17.59
N GLN A 703 -17.52 26.36 16.59
CA GLN A 703 -18.92 25.92 16.59
C GLN A 703 -18.99 24.41 16.44
N ARG A 704 -19.66 23.79 17.43
CA ARG A 704 -19.80 22.36 17.64
C ARG A 704 -20.58 21.69 16.51
N LYS A 705 -20.01 20.64 15.93
CA LYS A 705 -20.74 19.46 15.46
C LYS A 705 -20.03 18.21 15.96
N GLU A 706 -20.79 17.36 16.63
CA GLU A 706 -20.37 16.09 17.22
C GLU A 706 -19.91 15.11 16.13
N ALA A 707 -18.64 15.21 15.76
CA ALA A 707 -17.85 14.10 15.26
C ALA A 707 -16.59 14.09 16.12
N SER A 708 -16.38 12.97 16.82
CA SER A 708 -15.32 12.71 17.81
C SER A 708 -14.05 13.53 17.58
N ASP A 709 -13.87 14.54 18.43
CA ASP A 709 -12.74 15.46 18.44
C ASP A 709 -11.42 14.67 18.64
N PRO A 710 -10.47 14.68 17.67
CA PRO A 710 -9.19 14.00 17.83
C PRO A 710 -8.30 14.65 18.91
N LEU A 711 -8.64 15.85 19.41
CA LEU A 711 -7.99 16.43 20.60
C LEU A 711 -8.55 15.86 21.92
N ALA A 712 -9.84 15.58 22.02
CA ALA A 712 -10.43 14.95 23.21
C ALA A 712 -9.90 13.52 23.42
N SER A 713 -9.61 12.80 22.32
CA SER A 713 -8.97 11.48 22.36
C SER A 713 -7.52 11.52 22.88
N LYS A 714 -6.81 12.65 22.76
CA LYS A 714 -5.42 12.76 23.24
C LYS A 714 -5.36 12.97 24.76
N LEU A 715 -6.29 13.73 25.32
CA LEU A 715 -6.35 13.97 26.77
C LEU A 715 -6.78 12.74 27.57
N ASN A 716 -7.59 11.84 26.98
CA ASN A 716 -7.92 10.55 27.59
C ASN A 716 -6.71 9.60 27.77
N LYS A 717 -5.56 9.90 27.14
CA LYS A 717 -4.35 9.04 27.17
C LYS A 717 -3.25 9.58 28.09
N VAL A 718 -3.53 10.62 28.87
CA VAL A 718 -2.59 11.15 29.86
C VAL A 718 -2.77 10.36 31.16
N THR A 719 -1.68 9.75 31.62
CA THR A 719 -1.65 9.00 32.89
C THR A 719 -0.92 9.82 33.94
N GLN A 720 -1.58 10.07 35.06
CA GLN A 720 -0.97 10.74 36.21
C GLN A 720 0.01 9.80 36.92
N LEU A 721 1.28 10.21 37.04
CA LEU A 721 2.36 9.41 37.65
C LEU A 721 2.57 9.71 39.13
N THR A 722 2.40 10.96 39.56
CA THR A 722 2.56 11.38 40.97
C THR A 722 1.34 12.12 41.50
N GLY A 723 1.21 12.20 42.82
CA GLY A 723 0.11 12.91 43.47
C GLY A 723 0.31 14.43 43.41
N PHE A 724 -0.78 15.19 43.52
CA PHE A 724 -0.72 16.66 43.60
C PHE A 724 -0.08 17.19 44.89
N SER A 725 0.19 16.32 45.86
CA SER A 725 0.82 16.67 47.15
C SER A 725 2.32 16.39 47.17
N ASP A 726 2.88 15.82 46.10
CA ASP A 726 4.30 15.51 46.00
C ASP A 726 5.09 16.77 45.57
N PRO A 727 6.34 16.95 46.03
CA PRO A 727 7.15 18.13 45.69
C PRO A 727 7.39 18.27 44.18
N VAL A 728 7.39 17.16 43.47
CA VAL A 728 7.49 17.08 42.01
C VAL A 728 6.25 16.39 41.45
N TYR A 729 5.54 17.11 40.60
CA TYR A 729 4.39 16.60 39.89
C TYR A 729 4.78 16.04 38.53
N ALA A 730 4.29 14.85 38.18
CA ALA A 730 4.57 14.21 36.91
C ALA A 730 3.32 13.60 36.26
N GLU A 731 3.15 13.89 34.98
CA GLU A 731 2.16 13.27 34.09
C GLU A 731 2.87 12.69 32.88
N ALA A 732 2.41 11.54 32.41
CA ALA A 732 2.98 10.89 31.23
C ALA A 732 1.96 10.70 30.12
N TYR A 733 2.41 10.99 28.90
CA TYR A 733 1.68 10.72 27.68
C TYR A 733 2.40 9.61 26.90
N VAL A 734 1.68 8.54 26.57
CA VAL A 734 2.24 7.38 25.86
C VAL A 734 1.94 7.49 24.37
N HIS A 735 2.98 7.55 23.56
CA HIS A 735 2.88 7.52 22.10
C HIS A 735 3.44 6.20 21.55
N VAL A 736 2.62 5.42 20.85
CA VAL A 736 3.05 4.12 20.30
C VAL A 736 3.21 4.21 18.79
N ASN A 737 4.44 4.00 18.31
CA ASN A 737 4.82 3.99 16.90
C ASN A 737 5.40 2.65 16.52
N GLN A 738 4.57 1.73 16.00
CA GLN A 738 4.98 0.37 15.61
C GLN A 738 5.82 -0.30 16.71
N TYR A 739 7.15 -0.29 16.65
CA TYR A 739 8.02 -0.95 17.65
C TYR A 739 8.59 -0.01 18.73
N ASP A 740 8.38 1.29 18.61
CA ASP A 740 8.89 2.30 19.53
C ASP A 740 7.74 2.94 20.33
N ILE A 741 7.82 2.85 21.66
CA ILE A 741 6.95 3.55 22.60
C ILE A 741 7.72 4.77 23.11
N VAL A 742 7.19 5.96 22.83
CA VAL A 742 7.72 7.22 23.34
C VAL A 742 6.87 7.62 24.53
N LEU A 743 7.46 7.63 25.71
CA LEU A 743 6.86 8.15 26.93
C LEU A 743 7.28 9.62 27.09
N ASP A 744 6.34 10.54 26.92
CA ASP A 744 6.57 11.96 27.15
C ASP A 744 6.11 12.30 28.57
N VAL A 745 7.05 12.51 29.48
CA VAL A 745 6.79 12.80 30.89
C VAL A 745 6.94 14.29 31.13
N LEU A 746 5.84 14.97 31.43
CA LEU A 746 5.85 16.33 31.91
C LEU A 746 6.19 16.29 33.41
N VAL A 747 7.26 17.00 33.79
CA VAL A 747 7.70 17.15 35.18
C VAL A 747 7.58 18.60 35.59
N VAL A 748 6.90 18.86 36.71
CA VAL A 748 6.63 20.20 37.23
C VAL A 748 7.16 20.30 38.65
N ASN A 749 7.99 21.31 38.91
CA ASN A 749 8.45 21.62 40.26
C ASN A 749 7.33 22.38 41.02
N GLN A 750 6.76 21.80 42.06
CA GLN A 750 5.74 22.48 42.86
C GLN A 750 6.35 23.31 44.02
N THR A 751 7.64 23.18 44.26
CA THR A 751 8.34 23.85 45.37
C THR A 751 8.84 25.24 44.99
N SER A 752 9.12 26.05 46.02
CA SER A 752 9.73 27.38 45.88
C SER A 752 11.26 27.34 45.69
N ASP A 753 11.86 26.16 45.76
CA ASP A 753 13.31 25.96 45.69
C ASP A 753 13.71 25.44 44.30
N THR A 754 14.93 25.75 43.87
CA THR A 754 15.49 25.20 42.62
C THR A 754 15.88 23.74 42.83
N LEU A 755 15.27 22.82 42.09
CA LEU A 755 15.61 21.40 42.12
C LEU A 755 16.75 21.15 41.14
N GLN A 756 17.88 20.65 41.63
CA GLN A 756 19.05 20.32 40.83
C GLN A 756 19.12 18.81 40.59
N ASN A 757 19.68 18.42 39.45
CA ASN A 757 19.88 17.02 39.07
C ASN A 757 18.59 16.17 39.14
N CYS A 758 17.45 16.71 38.68
CA CYS A 758 16.23 15.92 38.51
C CYS A 758 16.48 14.82 37.47
N THR A 759 16.53 13.57 37.90
CA THR A 759 16.75 12.41 37.02
C THR A 759 15.56 11.48 37.03
N LEU A 760 15.04 11.18 35.83
CA LEU A 760 13.98 10.22 35.60
C LEU A 760 14.57 8.81 35.44
N GLU A 761 14.40 7.94 36.44
CA GLU A 761 14.78 6.52 36.32
C GLU A 761 13.56 5.67 36.00
N LEU A 762 13.56 5.03 34.83
CA LEU A 762 12.51 4.10 34.40
C LEU A 762 13.05 2.67 34.40
N ALA A 763 12.21 1.76 34.87
CA ALA A 763 12.38 0.32 34.80
C ALA A 763 11.15 -0.30 34.15
N THR A 764 11.37 -1.36 33.39
CA THR A 764 10.33 -2.05 32.64
C THR A 764 10.25 -3.51 33.10
N LEU A 765 9.02 -4.02 33.19
CA LEU A 765 8.74 -5.44 33.42
C LEU A 765 8.05 -6.02 32.19
N GLY A 766 8.59 -7.15 31.71
CA GLY A 766 8.22 -7.76 30.43
C GLY A 766 9.31 -7.54 29.36
N ASP A 767 8.97 -7.80 28.11
CA ASP A 767 9.88 -7.71 26.95
C ASP A 767 10.04 -6.27 26.41
N LEU A 768 9.95 -5.27 27.28
CA LEU A 768 10.20 -3.87 26.96
C LEU A 768 11.65 -3.50 27.30
N LYS A 769 12.39 -2.90 26.36
CA LYS A 769 13.76 -2.44 26.57
C LYS A 769 13.83 -0.92 26.53
N LEU A 770 14.26 -0.30 27.63
CA LEU A 770 14.60 1.12 27.64
C LEU A 770 15.87 1.35 26.81
N VAL A 771 15.80 2.23 25.81
CA VAL A 771 16.91 2.49 24.88
C VAL A 771 17.83 3.58 25.40
N GLU A 772 17.26 4.60 26.01
CA GLU A 772 17.97 5.81 26.41
C GLU A 772 17.54 6.24 27.81
N LYS A 773 18.53 6.58 28.64
CA LYS A 773 18.30 7.19 29.95
C LYS A 773 18.26 8.71 29.77
N PRO A 774 17.19 9.40 30.20
CA PRO A 774 17.12 10.84 30.10
C PRO A 774 18.24 11.54 30.87
N SER A 775 18.75 12.66 30.33
CA SER A 775 19.77 13.47 31.00
C SER A 775 19.20 14.17 32.24
N PRO A 776 20.00 14.38 33.30
CA PRO A 776 19.59 15.16 34.46
C PRO A 776 19.21 16.58 34.03
N LEU A 777 18.14 17.12 34.62
CA LEU A 777 17.69 18.49 34.37
C LEU A 777 17.66 19.31 35.67
N THR A 778 17.68 20.63 35.54
CA THR A 778 17.52 21.54 36.69
C THR A 778 16.24 22.33 36.49
N LEU A 779 15.31 22.26 37.45
CA LEU A 779 14.05 23.01 37.42
C LEU A 779 14.13 24.22 38.32
N ALA A 780 13.76 25.38 37.79
CA ALA A 780 13.51 26.56 38.60
C ALA A 780 12.21 26.39 39.44
N PRO A 781 11.97 27.23 40.46
CA PRO A 781 10.74 27.20 41.23
C PRO A 781 9.52 27.36 40.33
N HIS A 782 8.52 26.48 40.47
CA HIS A 782 7.30 26.47 39.65
C HIS A 782 7.52 26.30 38.13
N ASP A 783 8.70 25.87 37.71
CA ASP A 783 9.03 25.60 36.32
C ASP A 783 8.66 24.18 35.92
N PHE A 784 8.53 23.94 34.61
CA PHE A 784 8.17 22.65 34.05
C PHE A 784 9.07 22.26 32.88
N ALA A 785 9.30 20.95 32.71
CA ALA A 785 10.06 20.40 31.60
C ALA A 785 9.43 19.11 31.09
N ASN A 786 9.53 18.88 29.79
CA ASN A 786 9.12 17.63 29.15
C ASN A 786 10.32 16.72 28.93
N ILE A 787 10.23 15.49 29.42
CA ILE A 787 11.25 14.46 29.29
C ILE A 787 10.72 13.35 28.40
N LYS A 788 11.39 13.10 27.28
CA LYS A 788 11.04 12.01 26.37
C LYS A 788 11.90 10.78 26.65
N ALA A 789 11.26 9.66 26.97
CA ALA A 789 11.92 8.38 27.14
C ALA A 789 11.45 7.39 26.08
N ASN A 790 12.40 6.84 25.31
CA ASN A 790 12.12 5.87 24.26
C ASN A 790 12.27 4.44 24.80
N VAL A 791 11.18 3.67 24.70
CA VAL A 791 11.09 2.26 25.09
C VAL A 791 10.83 1.42 23.84
N LYS A 792 11.71 0.47 23.55
CA LYS A 792 11.56 -0.48 22.45
C LYS A 792 10.78 -1.71 22.87
N VAL A 793 9.80 -2.08 22.05
CA VAL A 793 8.99 -3.29 22.22
C VAL A 793 9.70 -4.46 21.54
N ALA A 794 10.13 -5.46 22.29
CA ALA A 794 10.70 -6.68 21.73
C ALA A 794 9.65 -7.76 21.45
N SER A 795 8.49 -7.73 22.14
CA SER A 795 7.39 -8.68 22.00
C SER A 795 6.03 -8.05 22.31
N THR A 796 4.95 -8.60 21.78
CA THR A 796 3.55 -8.13 21.94
C THR A 796 2.92 -8.60 23.27
N GLU A 797 3.63 -8.44 24.37
CA GLU A 797 3.12 -8.73 25.71
C GLU A 797 2.77 -7.44 26.46
N ASN A 798 1.80 -7.52 27.39
CA ASN A 798 1.46 -6.38 28.24
C ASN A 798 2.67 -6.02 29.11
N GLY A 799 3.26 -4.86 28.82
CA GLY A 799 4.42 -4.35 29.54
C GLY A 799 4.00 -3.42 30.67
N ILE A 800 4.73 -3.47 31.76
CA ILE A 800 4.53 -2.58 32.90
C ILE A 800 5.76 -1.68 33.02
N ILE A 801 5.53 -0.36 33.07
CA ILE A 801 6.57 0.65 33.29
C ILE A 801 6.40 1.21 34.71
N PHE A 802 7.49 1.21 35.47
CA PHE A 802 7.56 1.85 36.78
C PHE A 802 8.89 2.59 36.90
N GLY A 803 8.96 3.56 37.80
CA GLY A 803 10.15 4.38 37.92
C GLY A 803 10.10 5.31 39.12
N ASN A 804 11.14 6.12 39.25
CA ASN A 804 11.22 7.16 40.25
C ASN A 804 11.87 8.43 39.67
N ILE A 805 11.65 9.56 40.34
CA ILE A 805 12.38 10.80 40.11
C ILE A 805 13.27 11.02 41.32
N GLY A 806 14.57 11.07 41.09
CA GLY A 806 15.56 11.53 42.06
C GLY A 806 15.74 13.04 41.95
N GLU A 807 15.73 13.74 43.09
CA GLU A 807 15.98 15.18 43.17
C GLU A 807 17.05 15.49 44.21
N GLU A 808 17.90 16.48 43.93
CA GLU A 808 18.84 17.04 44.91
C GLU A 808 18.42 18.48 45.24
N THR A 809 18.07 18.73 46.50
CA THR A 809 17.79 20.09 46.97
C THR A 809 18.99 20.63 47.77
N VAL A 810 19.40 21.87 47.49
CA VAL A 810 20.45 22.55 48.26
C VAL A 810 19.80 23.48 49.28
N GLY A 811 19.65 23.01 50.53
CA GLY A 811 19.16 23.85 51.62
C GLY A 811 20.19 24.90 52.06
N MET A 812 19.76 26.16 52.23
CA MET A 812 20.63 27.27 52.65
C MET A 812 21.17 27.17 54.10
N THR A 813 20.71 26.23 54.92
CA THR A 813 21.08 26.17 56.36
C THR A 813 21.66 24.85 56.85
N CYS A 814 21.86 23.83 56.00
CA CYS A 814 22.48 22.57 56.41
C CYS A 814 23.35 21.98 55.31
N ARG A 815 24.60 21.65 55.63
CA ARG A 815 25.63 21.09 54.72
C ARG A 815 25.38 19.62 54.33
N SER A 816 24.14 19.15 54.44
CA SER A 816 23.73 17.78 54.09
C SER A 816 22.87 17.85 52.84
N ARG A 817 23.29 17.16 51.77
CA ARG A 817 22.46 16.95 50.58
C ARG A 817 21.26 16.12 51.00
N VAL A 818 20.05 16.65 50.79
CA VAL A 818 18.82 15.86 50.95
C VAL A 818 18.44 15.40 49.56
N THR A 819 18.55 14.10 49.34
CA THR A 819 18.07 13.44 48.13
C THR A 819 16.60 13.08 48.34
N GLY A 820 15.70 13.76 47.62
CA GLY A 820 14.30 13.36 47.53
C GLY A 820 14.17 12.25 46.49
N THR A 821 13.27 11.29 46.72
CA THR A 821 12.92 10.30 45.70
C THR A 821 11.41 10.12 45.69
N VAL A 822 10.80 10.46 44.56
CA VAL A 822 9.36 10.31 44.34
C VAL A 822 9.13 9.09 43.45
N TRP A 823 8.30 8.15 43.93
CA TRP A 823 7.99 6.93 43.19
C TRP A 823 6.77 7.12 42.31
N PHE A 824 6.79 6.55 41.11
CA PHE A 824 5.66 6.61 40.19
C PHE A 824 4.56 5.61 40.48
N SER A 825 3.35 5.99 40.08
CA SER A 825 2.27 5.06 39.81
C SER A 825 2.67 4.14 38.65
N VAL A 826 2.28 2.88 38.80
CA VAL A 826 2.60 1.84 37.82
C VAL A 826 1.77 2.08 36.55
N THR A 827 2.42 2.24 35.41
CA THR A 827 1.74 2.41 34.11
C THR A 827 1.73 1.08 33.36
N SER A 828 0.54 0.51 33.15
CA SER A 828 0.34 -0.67 32.31
C SER A 828 0.05 -0.25 30.87
N ILE A 829 0.82 -0.77 29.92
CA ILE A 829 0.54 -0.58 28.49
C ILE A 829 -0.27 -1.78 28.02
N ASP A 830 -1.55 -1.55 27.71
CA ASP A 830 -2.41 -2.57 27.11
C ASP A 830 -2.32 -2.49 25.58
N ILE A 831 -2.02 -3.61 24.94
CA ILE A 831 -1.93 -3.72 23.48
C ILE A 831 -3.32 -3.69 22.84
N MET A 832 -4.38 -3.98 23.61
CA MET A 832 -5.77 -4.00 23.11
C MET A 832 -6.25 -2.65 22.56
N ASP A 833 -5.78 -1.53 23.12
CA ASP A 833 -6.11 -0.18 22.66
C ASP A 833 -5.53 0.14 21.27
N TYR A 834 -4.62 -0.71 20.77
CA TYR A 834 -3.89 -0.55 19.52
C TYR A 834 -4.35 -1.55 18.43
N ILE A 835 -5.45 -2.26 18.65
CA ILE A 835 -6.09 -3.13 17.66
C ILE A 835 -7.10 -2.32 16.85
N GLN A 836 -6.97 -2.35 15.52
CA GLN A 836 -7.87 -1.64 14.62
C GLN A 836 -8.77 -2.61 13.83
N PRO A 837 -10.06 -2.29 13.67
CA PRO A 837 -10.96 -3.07 12.83
C PRO A 837 -10.63 -2.85 11.35
N VAL A 838 -10.21 -3.92 10.65
CA VAL A 838 -9.84 -3.88 9.22
C VAL A 838 -10.69 -4.89 8.45
N VAL A 839 -10.78 -4.79 7.12
CA VAL A 839 -11.33 -5.86 6.27
C VAL A 839 -10.16 -6.69 5.75
N PRO A 840 -10.16 -8.02 5.92
CA PRO A 840 -9.09 -8.84 5.39
C PRO A 840 -9.14 -8.87 3.86
N VAL A 841 -7.96 -8.93 3.24
CA VAL A 841 -7.82 -9.05 1.76
C VAL A 841 -8.14 -10.48 1.30
N LEU A 842 -7.93 -11.48 2.17
CA LEU A 842 -8.19 -12.90 1.91
C LEU A 842 -9.55 -13.32 2.48
N SER A 843 -10.15 -14.34 1.85
CA SER A 843 -11.40 -14.94 2.36
C SER A 843 -11.18 -15.52 3.76
N SER A 844 -12.14 -15.32 4.66
CA SER A 844 -12.02 -15.76 6.06
C SER A 844 -11.59 -17.22 6.18
N GLY A 845 -12.13 -18.10 5.32
CA GLY A 845 -11.82 -19.54 5.32
C GLY A 845 -10.36 -19.88 5.04
N GLN A 846 -9.66 -19.13 4.18
CA GLN A 846 -8.23 -19.33 3.91
C GLN A 846 -7.39 -18.92 5.13
N MET A 847 -7.73 -17.83 5.80
CA MET A 847 -7.01 -17.40 7.01
C MET A 847 -7.20 -18.38 8.19
N TRP A 848 -8.36 -19.04 8.27
CA TRP A 848 -8.58 -20.14 9.23
C TRP A 848 -7.78 -21.42 8.87
N ALA A 849 -7.39 -21.60 7.61
CA ALA A 849 -6.62 -22.76 7.15
C ALA A 849 -5.09 -22.59 7.32
N GLU A 850 -4.58 -21.35 7.30
CA GLU A 850 -3.15 -21.00 7.35
C GLU A 850 -2.42 -21.27 8.70
N GLY A 851 -2.98 -22.10 9.59
CA GLY A 851 -2.22 -22.66 10.71
C GLY A 851 -1.91 -21.68 11.85
N LEU A 852 -2.77 -20.68 12.10
CA LEU A 852 -2.68 -19.84 13.30
C LEU A 852 -3.04 -20.65 14.56
N SER A 853 -2.20 -20.57 15.60
CA SER A 853 -2.47 -21.23 16.88
C SER A 853 -3.75 -20.68 17.50
N GLY A 854 -4.67 -21.56 17.89
CA GLY A 854 -6.00 -21.18 18.36
C GLY A 854 -6.35 -21.77 19.71
N ARG A 855 -7.09 -21.01 20.52
CA ARG A 855 -7.69 -21.49 21.77
C ARG A 855 -9.21 -21.46 21.65
N THR A 856 -9.86 -22.51 22.13
CA THR A 856 -11.34 -22.59 22.19
C THR A 856 -11.74 -22.52 23.65
N GLN A 857 -12.64 -21.60 23.98
CA GLN A 857 -13.20 -21.46 25.33
C GLN A 857 -14.73 -21.55 25.25
N GLY A 858 -15.33 -22.39 26.09
CA GLY A 858 -16.78 -22.45 26.25
C GLY A 858 -17.27 -21.47 27.31
N TYR A 859 -18.42 -20.84 27.07
CA TYR A 859 -19.12 -20.00 28.03
C TYR A 859 -20.60 -20.38 28.08
N GLY A 860 -21.22 -20.26 29.25
CA GLY A 860 -22.66 -20.41 29.46
C GLY A 860 -23.17 -19.20 30.23
N VAL A 861 -24.09 -18.44 29.64
CA VAL A 861 -24.69 -17.25 30.25
C VAL A 861 -26.21 -17.41 30.26
N THR A 862 -26.83 -17.05 31.38
CA THR A 862 -28.27 -16.83 31.50
C THR A 862 -28.56 -15.37 31.17
N PRO A 863 -29.19 -15.03 30.03
CA PRO A 863 -29.52 -13.64 29.72
C PRO A 863 -30.90 -13.26 30.27
N ASP A 864 -31.03 -12.04 30.81
CA ASP A 864 -32.29 -11.45 31.31
C ASP A 864 -33.22 -10.95 30.17
N SER A 865 -32.87 -11.13 28.89
CA SER A 865 -33.74 -10.82 27.74
C SER A 865 -33.21 -11.43 26.42
N PRO A 866 -34.06 -11.63 25.38
CA PRO A 866 -33.59 -12.09 24.07
C PRO A 866 -32.64 -11.04 23.47
N VAL A 867 -31.36 -11.40 23.38
CA VAL A 867 -30.27 -10.56 22.88
C VAL A 867 -30.55 -10.12 21.44
N ASN A 868 -30.88 -8.84 21.24
CA ASN A 868 -30.71 -8.18 19.96
C ASN A 868 -29.20 -7.98 19.74
N VAL A 869 -28.60 -8.83 18.93
CA VAL A 869 -27.15 -8.86 18.67
C VAL A 869 -26.64 -7.58 18.00
N SER A 870 -27.52 -6.74 17.46
CA SER A 870 -27.18 -5.39 16.98
C SER A 870 -26.56 -4.50 18.08
N SER A 871 -26.95 -4.66 19.35
CA SER A 871 -26.35 -3.91 20.45
C SER A 871 -25.02 -4.47 20.92
N ALA A 872 -24.77 -5.77 20.72
CA ALA A 872 -23.44 -6.36 20.91
C ALA A 872 -22.48 -5.90 19.80
N HIS A 873 -22.98 -5.78 18.57
CA HIS A 873 -22.26 -5.22 17.41
C HIS A 873 -21.78 -3.78 17.65
N ALA A 874 -22.63 -2.94 18.24
CA ALA A 874 -22.31 -1.55 18.56
C ALA A 874 -21.25 -1.41 19.68
N ARG A 875 -20.98 -2.46 20.47
CA ARG A 875 -20.02 -2.41 21.59
C ARG A 875 -18.67 -3.07 21.27
N LEU A 876 -18.61 -3.87 20.21
CA LEU A 876 -17.40 -4.52 19.65
C LEU A 876 -16.51 -3.56 18.83
N HIS A 877 -16.34 -2.31 19.27
CA HIS A 877 -15.64 -1.26 18.52
C HIS A 877 -14.20 -1.60 18.10
N THR A 878 -13.56 -2.62 18.69
CA THR A 878 -12.19 -3.05 18.41
C THR A 878 -12.05 -4.08 17.30
N MET A 879 -13.11 -4.80 16.89
CA MET A 879 -13.03 -5.81 15.82
C MET A 879 -14.16 -5.69 14.80
N LYS A 880 -13.84 -5.88 13.51
CA LYS A 880 -14.82 -5.82 12.43
C LYS A 880 -15.52 -7.16 12.25
N CYS A 881 -16.85 -7.17 12.26
CA CYS A 881 -17.60 -8.36 11.87
C CYS A 881 -17.57 -8.55 10.35
N LEU A 882 -17.25 -9.78 9.94
CA LEU A 882 -17.25 -10.24 8.56
C LEU A 882 -18.55 -10.95 8.18
N THR A 883 -19.37 -11.32 9.17
CA THR A 883 -20.69 -11.91 8.93
C THR A 883 -21.69 -10.79 8.61
N PRO A 884 -22.46 -10.89 7.51
CA PRO A 884 -23.38 -9.84 7.11
C PRO A 884 -24.53 -9.67 8.12
N GLU A 885 -24.95 -8.42 8.36
CA GLU A 885 -25.98 -8.09 9.36
C GLU A 885 -27.31 -8.81 9.10
N LYS A 886 -27.65 -9.09 7.83
CA LYS A 886 -28.85 -9.86 7.47
C LYS A 886 -28.78 -11.34 7.85
N ALA A 887 -27.58 -11.93 7.93
CA ALA A 887 -27.40 -13.29 8.43
C ALA A 887 -27.46 -13.35 9.97
N LEU A 888 -27.23 -12.21 10.63
CA LEU A 888 -27.39 -12.05 12.08
C LEU A 888 -28.83 -11.66 12.47
N SER A 889 -29.63 -11.20 11.51
CA SER A 889 -31.04 -10.89 11.72
C SER A 889 -31.92 -12.14 11.62
N GLY A 890 -32.61 -12.50 12.70
CA GLY A 890 -33.54 -13.62 12.74
C GLY A 890 -33.53 -14.35 14.07
N VAL A 891 -34.54 -15.19 14.31
CA VAL A 891 -34.60 -16.05 15.51
C VAL A 891 -34.05 -17.43 15.14
N CYS A 892 -32.73 -17.54 15.02
CA CYS A 892 -32.05 -18.83 14.82
C CYS A 892 -31.49 -19.32 16.16
N GLY A 893 -31.79 -20.57 16.53
CA GLY A 893 -31.25 -21.22 17.74
C GLY A 893 -29.74 -21.48 17.69
N PHE A 894 -29.06 -21.13 16.60
CA PHE A 894 -27.62 -21.21 16.43
C PHE A 894 -27.14 -20.02 15.61
N MET A 895 -26.09 -19.34 16.05
CA MET A 895 -25.51 -18.16 15.41
C MET A 895 -23.99 -18.27 15.42
N THR A 896 -23.34 -17.91 14.31
CA THR A 896 -21.89 -17.81 14.22
C THR A 896 -21.48 -16.46 13.62
N ALA A 897 -20.60 -15.75 14.32
CA ALA A 897 -20.09 -14.45 13.90
C ALA A 897 -18.56 -14.50 13.79
N ASN A 898 -18.05 -14.24 12.59
CA ASN A 898 -16.62 -14.09 12.36
C ASN A 898 -16.22 -12.62 12.53
N LEU A 899 -15.22 -12.38 13.35
CA LEU A 899 -14.64 -11.08 13.64
C LEU A 899 -13.17 -11.09 13.21
N TYR A 900 -12.72 -9.96 12.67
CA TYR A 900 -11.34 -9.75 12.27
C TYR A 900 -10.85 -8.37 12.68
N ALA A 901 -9.59 -8.31 13.09
CA ALA A 901 -8.89 -7.08 13.34
C ALA A 901 -7.40 -7.23 13.00
N ARG A 902 -6.75 -6.09 12.82
CA ARG A 902 -5.31 -6.01 12.62
C ARG A 902 -4.72 -5.05 13.65
N SER A 903 -3.66 -5.50 14.31
CA SER A 903 -2.93 -4.67 15.25
C SER A 903 -2.06 -3.64 14.51
N ILE A 904 -1.75 -2.51 15.15
CA ILE A 904 -0.76 -1.52 14.66
C ILE A 904 0.64 -2.18 14.46
N PHE A 905 0.91 -3.30 15.13
CA PHE A 905 2.12 -4.11 14.93
C PHE A 905 2.07 -5.01 13.68
N GLY A 906 0.99 -4.98 12.89
CA GLY A 906 0.82 -5.79 11.68
C GLY A 906 0.35 -7.22 11.91
N GLU A 907 0.02 -7.59 13.16
CA GLU A 907 -0.51 -8.91 13.50
C GLU A 907 -2.00 -9.02 13.18
N ASP A 908 -2.39 -10.17 12.63
CA ASP A 908 -3.78 -10.49 12.30
C ASP A 908 -4.44 -11.23 13.47
N ALA A 909 -5.61 -10.75 13.91
CA ALA A 909 -6.43 -11.36 14.95
C ALA A 909 -7.79 -11.77 14.39
N LEU A 910 -8.16 -13.03 14.60
CA LEU A 910 -9.42 -13.62 14.17
C LEU A 910 -10.17 -14.14 15.38
N ALA A 911 -11.46 -13.82 15.47
CA ALA A 911 -12.34 -14.43 16.45
C ALA A 911 -13.57 -15.00 15.75
N ASN A 912 -14.00 -16.20 16.13
CA ASN A 912 -15.27 -16.79 15.73
C ASN A 912 -16.09 -17.01 16.99
N VAL A 913 -17.24 -16.35 17.05
CA VAL A 913 -18.20 -16.43 18.15
C VAL A 913 -19.35 -17.30 17.70
N SER A 914 -19.45 -18.50 18.25
CA SER A 914 -20.58 -19.39 18.03
C SER A 914 -21.46 -19.41 19.25
N ILE A 915 -22.76 -19.25 19.05
CA ILE A 915 -23.77 -19.16 20.09
C ILE A 915 -24.88 -20.15 19.75
N GLU A 916 -25.21 -21.03 20.67
CA GLU A 916 -26.33 -21.98 20.57
C GLU A 916 -27.35 -21.73 21.69
N LYS A 917 -28.61 -21.76 21.31
CA LYS A 917 -29.74 -21.80 22.24
C LYS A 917 -30.42 -23.16 22.08
N PRO A 918 -30.33 -24.04 23.08
CA PRO A 918 -30.97 -25.35 23.02
C PRO A 918 -32.49 -25.21 22.95
N ILE A 919 -33.06 -25.48 21.78
CA ILE A 919 -34.50 -25.31 21.46
C ILE A 919 -35.39 -26.20 22.35
N HIS A 920 -34.85 -27.32 22.85
CA HIS A 920 -35.55 -28.31 23.67
C HIS A 920 -35.84 -27.86 25.11
N LEU A 921 -35.20 -26.79 25.60
CA LEU A 921 -35.30 -26.31 26.99
C LEU A 921 -36.20 -25.06 27.16
N GLY A 922 -36.87 -24.61 26.09
CA GLY A 922 -37.79 -23.46 26.12
C GLY A 922 -37.12 -22.08 25.94
N PRO A 923 -37.90 -20.99 25.95
CA PRO A 923 -37.42 -19.64 25.64
C PRO A 923 -36.52 -19.01 26.70
N GLU A 924 -36.46 -19.55 27.92
CA GLU A 924 -35.54 -19.09 28.99
C GLU A 924 -34.29 -19.98 29.16
N ALA A 925 -34.04 -20.89 28.21
CA ALA A 925 -32.87 -21.75 28.26
C ALA A 925 -31.57 -20.93 28.21
N PRO A 926 -30.54 -21.29 29.00
CA PRO A 926 -29.24 -20.62 29.00
C PRO A 926 -28.64 -20.68 27.59
N VAL A 927 -28.02 -19.58 27.20
CA VAL A 927 -27.32 -19.47 25.93
C VAL A 927 -25.92 -20.05 26.15
N ASN A 928 -25.62 -21.13 25.42
CA ASN A 928 -24.31 -21.75 25.43
C ASN A 928 -23.53 -21.27 24.21
N GLY A 929 -22.22 -21.13 24.32
CA GLY A 929 -21.43 -20.72 23.17
C GLY A 929 -19.97 -21.07 23.29
N HIS A 930 -19.30 -21.04 22.14
CA HIS A 930 -17.85 -21.17 22.06
C HIS A 930 -17.27 -19.98 21.31
N ILE A 931 -16.28 -19.33 21.92
CA ILE A 931 -15.44 -18.34 21.22
C ILE A 931 -14.13 -19.03 20.86
N ARG A 932 -13.76 -18.96 19.58
CA ARG A 932 -12.47 -19.40 19.05
C ARG A 932 -11.68 -18.18 18.63
N ILE A 933 -10.54 -17.94 19.25
CA ILE A 933 -9.64 -16.84 18.88
C ILE A 933 -8.36 -17.43 18.30
N ARG A 934 -7.88 -16.84 17.21
CA ARG A 934 -6.61 -17.18 16.55
C ARG A 934 -5.80 -15.91 16.30
N ALA A 935 -4.53 -15.94 16.66
CA ALA A 935 -3.57 -14.86 16.42
C ALA A 935 -2.19 -15.46 16.07
N LYS A 936 -1.31 -14.66 15.45
CA LYS A 936 0.05 -15.07 15.06
C LYS A 936 0.99 -15.23 16.26
N SER A 937 0.85 -14.40 17.30
CA SER A 937 1.67 -14.44 18.51
C SER A 937 1.16 -15.51 19.50
N GLN A 938 2.09 -16.34 19.99
CA GLN A 938 1.81 -17.45 20.89
C GLN A 938 1.75 -16.92 22.33
N VAL A 939 0.56 -16.85 22.96
CA VAL A 939 0.46 -16.56 24.40
C VAL A 939 0.99 -17.76 25.18
N ARG A 940 2.29 -17.76 25.48
CA ARG A 940 3.02 -18.88 26.07
C ARG A 940 3.29 -18.62 27.56
N ASN A 941 2.28 -18.78 28.42
CA ASN A 941 2.54 -18.77 29.86
C ASN A 941 3.27 -20.06 30.28
N ARG A 942 4.55 -19.94 30.65
CA ARG A 942 5.31 -20.97 31.36
C ARG A 942 4.70 -21.17 32.75
N GLU A 943 4.32 -22.41 33.08
CA GLU A 943 4.15 -22.83 34.46
C GLU A 943 5.51 -22.77 35.18
N SER A 944 5.63 -21.89 36.18
CA SER A 944 6.65 -22.04 37.23
C SER A 944 5.97 -22.26 38.58
N THR A 945 6.38 -23.36 39.19
CA THR A 945 5.83 -24.05 40.36
C THR A 945 5.93 -23.29 41.68
N LYS A 946 5.00 -23.64 42.59
CA LYS A 946 4.99 -23.52 44.08
C LYS A 946 4.45 -22.23 44.72
N THR A 947 3.13 -22.22 44.96
CA THR A 947 2.54 -22.27 46.32
C THR A 947 1.09 -22.72 46.27
N ARG A 948 0.75 -23.77 47.02
CA ARG A 948 -0.62 -24.29 47.19
C ARG A 948 -1.48 -23.25 47.92
N THR A 949 -2.56 -22.76 47.32
CA THR A 949 -3.87 -22.53 47.97
C THR A 949 -4.94 -22.11 46.94
N ARG A 950 -6.06 -22.86 46.93
CA ARG A 950 -7.39 -22.59 46.33
C ARG A 950 -7.47 -22.12 44.86
N SER A 951 -7.75 -23.10 43.99
CA SER A 951 -8.54 -23.05 42.74
C SER A 951 -8.94 -21.67 42.20
N SER A 952 -8.09 -21.10 41.34
CA SER A 952 -8.50 -20.24 40.24
C SER A 952 -7.56 -20.50 39.06
N MET A 953 -8.12 -20.86 37.90
CA MET A 953 -7.34 -21.04 36.66
C MET A 953 -6.83 -19.68 36.19
N THR A 954 -5.53 -19.46 36.25
CA THR A 954 -4.87 -18.22 35.82
C THR A 954 -4.66 -18.23 34.30
N MET A 955 -5.55 -17.53 33.59
CA MET A 955 -5.38 -17.08 32.21
C MET A 955 -4.40 -15.89 32.13
N SER A 956 -3.85 -15.58 30.95
CA SER A 956 -3.25 -14.24 30.78
C SER A 956 -4.36 -13.20 30.95
N LEU A 957 -4.07 -12.11 31.65
CA LEU A 957 -5.04 -11.02 31.89
C LEU A 957 -5.70 -10.58 30.58
N CYS A 958 -4.93 -10.47 29.50
CA CYS A 958 -5.44 -10.09 28.17
C CYS A 958 -6.56 -10.99 27.63
N THR A 959 -6.43 -12.33 27.72
CA THR A 959 -7.49 -13.24 27.25
C THR A 959 -8.67 -13.32 28.22
N LYS A 960 -8.42 -13.14 29.52
CA LYS A 960 -9.46 -13.22 30.55
C LYS A 960 -10.33 -11.97 30.54
N GLN A 961 -9.73 -10.82 30.31
CA GLN A 961 -10.38 -9.51 30.25
C GLN A 961 -11.14 -9.34 28.92
N LEU A 962 -10.60 -9.83 27.80
CA LEU A 962 -11.35 -10.01 26.55
C LEU A 962 -12.61 -10.85 26.75
N LEU A 963 -12.49 -11.99 27.44
CA LEU A 963 -13.63 -12.88 27.70
C LEU A 963 -14.60 -12.31 28.75
N GLU A 964 -14.12 -11.66 29.81
CA GLU A 964 -14.96 -11.05 30.84
C GLU A 964 -15.71 -9.82 30.28
N ASP A 965 -15.08 -8.98 29.45
CA ASP A 965 -15.73 -7.85 28.78
C ASP A 965 -16.64 -8.28 27.61
N LEU A 966 -16.36 -9.40 26.93
CA LEU A 966 -17.25 -9.96 25.89
C LEU A 966 -18.49 -10.68 26.46
N VAL A 967 -18.43 -11.13 27.72
CA VAL A 967 -19.45 -12.00 28.34
C VAL A 967 -20.28 -11.25 29.40
N TRP A 968 -19.74 -10.23 30.07
CA TRP A 968 -20.40 -9.51 31.19
C TRP A 968 -20.79 -8.05 30.92
N ARG A 969 -20.37 -7.44 29.81
CA ARG A 969 -20.76 -6.07 29.38
C ARG A 969 -21.51 -6.08 28.05
#